data_AF-A0AAD8A579-F1
#
_entry.id   AF-A0AAD8A579-F1
#
_cell.length_a   1.000
_cell.length_b   1.000
_cell.length_c   1.000
_cell.angle_alpha   90.00
_cell.angle_beta   90.00
_cell.angle_gamma   90.00
#
_symmetry.space_group_name_H-M   'P 1'
#
loop_
_entity.id
_entity.type
_entity.pdbx_description
1 polymer ?
#
loop_
_entity_poly.entity_id
_entity_poly.type
_entity_poly.pdbx_seq_one_letter_code
_entity_poly.pdbx_strand_id
1 'polypeptide(L)'
;MAFSATPETDITAQVLDVIGFNRYNAWYYDPGHLEVIRLDVRTEAEAWRKKHNKPVMMTEYGADTMPGLHISPNYIWSEEFQVTYLSRHFQVFDDLRKEGYFIGELIWNFADFNTAQTFLRVGGNRKGIFTRERQPKSAAHHTRKRFWSLAQELDNATPPKDLNEYIISKRTSKKEQNILTTFRTLVLVSVLGSSPVTEAGLLYPRDSESRSIQSLDGIWNFRVADTSDPEIGQREKWYEKELKQTTRNILRVTVPASYNDITQDPSIRDHVGTVWYDRVFYVRSEWNSSGIKSWVRFGSVDYAADVYINGNLVVHHEGGHVPFQAEVTSLLNFGQKNTISVAVNNVLTDITVPQGQLTTLKTDDGTETVQSYTFDFFNYAGIHRPVLLYTTPSVYIDDISIVTDVNGDAGMISYEIVTGGDAEAKSVHVNVLDREGNIVQNATGLQGNIEIPNANLWWPYLMDPDPAYLYTLEATIEDSQDVYRLPVGIRKLEWNNDTVTINGKPLYLRGFGRHEDSDIRGKGHDFPLIVRDYNLIKWMGANAYRTSHYPYSEEIMDFADREGIMIIDESPAVNAGIYGFTDGTLAAHRQALTELYQRDKNRPSVIMWSLANEANTQDEGADIYFRSLDMTRPLTMAFSTTPETDTTAQVLDVIGFNRYNSWYSDTGHLEVITYDVRAEAEGWRKKHNKPVLMTEYGADTMAGMHTSPEYVWSEEYQVTFLSKHFEIFDELRKEGYFIGELIWNFADFNTAQSNC
;
A
#
# COMPACT_ATOMS: atom_id res chain seq x y z
N MET A 1 16.71 -2.17 -39.08
CA MET A 1 17.06 -3.53 -38.58
C MET A 1 18.38 -3.40 -37.83
N ALA A 2 18.51 -4.11 -36.71
CA ALA A 2 19.70 -4.07 -35.86
C ALA A 2 20.60 -5.29 -36.16
N PHE A 3 21.89 -5.05 -36.43
CA PHE A 3 22.81 -6.08 -36.88
C PHE A 3 23.73 -6.60 -35.77
N SER A 4 23.80 -7.93 -35.63
CA SER A 4 24.93 -8.63 -35.00
C SER A 4 26.05 -8.92 -36.00
N ALA A 5 25.73 -9.01 -37.30
CA ALA A 5 26.71 -9.17 -38.37
C ALA A 5 27.57 -7.90 -38.53
N THR A 6 28.75 -8.06 -39.13
CA THR A 6 29.66 -6.94 -39.45
C THR A 6 29.36 -6.36 -40.83
N PRO A 7 29.86 -5.16 -41.16
CA PRO A 7 29.73 -4.59 -42.51
C PRO A 7 30.22 -5.54 -43.61
N GLU A 8 31.20 -6.40 -43.36
CA GLU A 8 31.76 -7.30 -44.38
C GLU A 8 30.84 -8.50 -44.67
N THR A 9 30.17 -9.00 -43.62
CA THR A 9 29.41 -10.25 -43.67
C THR A 9 27.92 -10.05 -43.92
N ASP A 10 27.41 -8.84 -43.68
CA ASP A 10 26.00 -8.54 -43.91
C ASP A 10 25.64 -8.34 -45.39
N ILE A 11 24.49 -8.89 -45.76
CA ILE A 11 23.91 -8.85 -47.10
C ILE A 11 22.57 -8.09 -47.17
N THR A 12 22.08 -7.58 -46.03
CA THR A 12 20.71 -7.04 -45.90
C THR A 12 20.66 -5.52 -45.70
N ALA A 13 21.73 -4.89 -45.21
CA ALA A 13 21.82 -3.43 -45.01
C ALA A 13 21.61 -2.63 -46.30
N GLN A 14 21.85 -3.24 -47.46
CA GLN A 14 21.57 -2.63 -48.77
C GLN A 14 20.09 -2.32 -49.01
N VAL A 15 19.15 -3.02 -48.36
CA VAL A 15 17.70 -2.77 -48.51
C VAL A 15 17.09 -1.88 -47.42
N LEU A 16 17.86 -1.48 -46.41
CA LEU A 16 17.36 -0.65 -45.31
C LEU A 16 17.50 0.85 -45.59
N ASP A 17 16.70 1.71 -44.97
CA ASP A 17 16.90 3.17 -45.04
C ASP A 17 17.84 3.69 -43.96
N VAL A 18 17.88 3.02 -42.80
CA VAL A 18 18.73 3.32 -41.65
C VAL A 18 19.39 2.03 -41.17
N ILE A 19 20.69 2.08 -40.92
CA ILE A 19 21.49 0.95 -40.43
C ILE A 19 21.61 1.07 -38.91
N GLY A 20 21.08 0.09 -38.18
CA GLY A 20 21.27 -0.06 -36.74
C GLY A 20 22.26 -1.18 -36.44
N PHE A 21 23.13 -1.02 -35.45
CA PHE A 21 24.01 -2.08 -34.98
C PHE A 21 24.04 -2.18 -33.44
N ASN A 22 24.24 -3.39 -32.94
CA ASN A 22 24.25 -3.70 -31.50
C ASN A 22 25.64 -4.18 -31.08
N ARG A 23 26.32 -3.49 -30.16
CA ARG A 23 27.61 -3.94 -29.63
C ARG A 23 27.72 -3.70 -28.14
N TYR A 24 28.44 -4.61 -27.49
CA TYR A 24 28.71 -4.60 -26.06
C TYR A 24 30.23 -4.57 -25.83
N ASN A 25 30.88 -3.59 -26.45
CA ASN A 25 32.33 -3.39 -26.44
C ASN A 25 32.82 -3.13 -25.02
N ALA A 26 33.91 -3.76 -24.59
CA ALA A 26 34.39 -3.79 -23.21
C ALA A 26 33.50 -4.55 -22.20
N TRP A 27 32.41 -5.20 -22.66
CA TRP A 27 31.56 -6.07 -21.83
C TRP A 27 31.61 -7.53 -22.29
N TYR A 28 30.97 -7.86 -23.42
CA TYR A 28 31.04 -9.23 -23.97
C TYR A 28 32.27 -9.44 -24.85
N TYR A 29 32.80 -8.36 -25.42
CA TYR A 29 34.03 -8.34 -26.19
C TYR A 29 35.05 -7.51 -25.42
N ASP A 30 36.25 -8.05 -25.20
CA ASP A 30 37.34 -7.43 -24.44
C ASP A 30 36.93 -6.92 -23.04
N PRO A 31 36.36 -7.80 -22.18
CA PRO A 31 35.76 -7.41 -20.91
C PRO A 31 36.72 -6.59 -20.04
N GLY A 32 36.28 -5.40 -19.61
CA GLY A 32 37.05 -4.51 -18.73
C GLY A 32 37.90 -3.48 -19.47
N HIS A 33 38.10 -3.63 -20.78
CA HIS A 33 38.96 -2.74 -21.58
C HIS A 33 38.19 -1.54 -22.14
N LEU A 34 37.76 -0.61 -21.27
CA LEU A 34 36.95 0.55 -21.67
C LEU A 34 37.61 1.46 -22.73
N GLU A 35 38.93 1.38 -22.88
CA GLU A 35 39.70 2.11 -23.89
C GLU A 35 39.39 1.70 -25.33
N VAL A 36 38.91 0.48 -25.59
CA VAL A 36 38.65 -0.03 -26.94
C VAL A 36 37.36 0.56 -27.54
N ILE A 37 36.40 0.93 -26.68
CA ILE A 37 35.06 1.38 -27.06
C ILE A 37 35.08 2.43 -28.18
N ARG A 38 35.89 3.49 -28.02
CA ARG A 38 35.91 4.61 -28.98
C ARG A 38 36.41 4.17 -30.35
N LEU A 39 37.43 3.31 -30.39
CA LEU A 39 38.01 2.83 -31.63
C LEU A 39 37.02 1.91 -32.35
N ASP A 40 36.45 0.93 -31.63
CA ASP A 40 35.61 -0.10 -32.22
C ASP A 40 34.30 0.47 -32.75
N VAL A 41 33.62 1.30 -31.95
CA VAL A 41 32.36 1.94 -32.36
C VAL A 41 32.57 2.84 -33.58
N ARG A 42 33.64 3.65 -33.58
CA ARG A 42 33.96 4.54 -34.70
C ARG A 42 34.24 3.73 -35.97
N THR A 43 35.15 2.76 -35.88
CA THR A 43 35.59 1.95 -37.02
C THR A 43 34.40 1.26 -37.66
N GLU A 44 33.52 0.68 -36.86
CA GLU A 44 32.34 -0.01 -37.38
C GLU A 44 31.31 0.97 -37.98
N ALA A 45 31.00 2.08 -37.31
CA ALA A 45 30.05 3.07 -37.82
C ALA A 45 30.51 3.67 -39.16
N GLU A 46 31.80 4.00 -39.28
CA GLU A 46 32.41 4.48 -40.52
C GLU A 46 32.40 3.41 -41.62
N ALA A 47 32.63 2.14 -41.28
CA ALA A 47 32.57 1.05 -42.23
C ALA A 47 31.14 0.84 -42.78
N TRP A 48 30.12 0.87 -41.93
CA TRP A 48 28.71 0.85 -42.34
C TRP A 48 28.38 2.03 -43.26
N ARG A 49 28.80 3.23 -42.86
CA ARG A 49 28.59 4.45 -43.65
C ARG A 49 29.28 4.36 -45.01
N LYS A 50 30.53 3.91 -45.05
CA LYS A 50 31.31 3.78 -46.28
C LYS A 50 30.73 2.75 -47.24
N LYS A 51 30.24 1.61 -46.72
CA LYS A 51 29.72 0.52 -47.55
C LYS A 51 28.37 0.88 -48.20
N HIS A 52 27.48 1.54 -47.47
CA HIS A 52 26.09 1.73 -47.92
C HIS A 52 25.68 3.18 -48.13
N ASN A 53 26.47 4.15 -47.66
CA ASN A 53 26.16 5.59 -47.71
C ASN A 53 24.80 5.96 -47.09
N LYS A 54 24.43 5.29 -45.99
CA LYS A 54 23.15 5.48 -45.27
C LYS A 54 23.39 6.08 -43.88
N PRO A 55 22.35 6.65 -43.24
CA PRO A 55 22.39 6.98 -41.83
C PRO A 55 22.63 5.74 -40.98
N VAL A 56 23.40 5.91 -39.90
CA VAL A 56 23.81 4.85 -38.99
C VAL A 56 23.39 5.21 -37.57
N MET A 57 23.00 4.23 -36.76
CA MET A 57 22.76 4.42 -35.33
C MET A 57 23.18 3.19 -34.55
N MET A 58 23.47 3.37 -33.26
CA MET A 58 23.66 2.24 -32.35
C MET A 58 22.34 1.97 -31.63
N THR A 59 21.80 0.77 -31.83
CA THR A 59 20.47 0.39 -31.34
C THR A 59 20.49 -0.31 -29.99
N GLU A 60 21.62 -0.90 -29.60
CA GLU A 60 21.82 -1.48 -28.27
C GLU A 60 23.31 -1.42 -27.86
N TYR A 61 23.56 -0.92 -26.64
CA TYR A 61 24.84 -1.01 -25.91
C TYR A 61 24.58 -0.88 -24.40
N GLY A 62 25.44 -1.48 -23.57
CA GLY A 62 25.31 -1.39 -22.12
C GLY A 62 26.15 -2.42 -21.34
N ALA A 63 26.52 -2.11 -20.11
CA ALA A 63 27.22 -3.03 -19.20
C ALA A 63 26.29 -3.43 -18.06
N ASP A 64 26.39 -4.69 -17.58
CA ASP A 64 25.64 -5.07 -16.38
C ASP A 64 26.33 -4.48 -15.15
N THR A 65 25.51 -4.13 -14.16
CA THR A 65 25.96 -3.50 -12.92
C THR A 65 25.14 -3.98 -11.73
N MET A 66 25.82 -4.35 -10.65
CA MET A 66 25.20 -4.64 -9.37
C MET A 66 24.86 -3.32 -8.68
N PRO A 67 23.58 -3.00 -8.44
CA PRO A 67 23.20 -1.79 -7.72
C PRO A 67 23.89 -1.74 -6.35
N GLY A 68 24.43 -0.57 -5.99
CA GLY A 68 25.15 -0.35 -4.73
C GLY A 68 26.58 -0.90 -4.69
N LEU A 69 27.04 -1.63 -5.71
CA LEU A 69 28.44 -2.04 -5.79
C LEU A 69 29.31 -0.89 -6.29
N HIS A 70 30.00 -0.24 -5.35
CA HIS A 70 30.95 0.84 -5.62
C HIS A 70 32.39 0.35 -5.43
N ILE A 71 33.21 0.43 -6.49
CA ILE A 71 34.61 -0.02 -6.46
C ILE A 71 35.51 1.01 -7.18
N SER A 72 36.63 1.35 -6.54
CA SER A 72 37.68 2.20 -7.11
C SER A 72 39.04 1.45 -7.10
N PRO A 73 39.74 1.30 -8.25
CA PRO A 73 39.36 1.76 -9.59
C PRO A 73 38.11 1.03 -10.11
N ASN A 74 37.47 1.58 -11.14
CA ASN A 74 36.25 0.98 -11.70
C ASN A 74 36.47 -0.49 -12.08
N TYR A 75 35.49 -1.33 -11.77
CA TYR A 75 35.57 -2.78 -11.92
C TYR A 75 34.31 -3.28 -12.61
N ILE A 76 34.42 -4.31 -13.46
CA ILE A 76 33.24 -4.95 -14.11
C ILE A 76 32.20 -5.24 -13.02
N TRP A 77 30.93 -4.88 -13.25
CA TRP A 77 29.81 -4.90 -12.29
C TRP A 77 29.66 -3.68 -11.36
N SER A 78 30.67 -2.85 -11.18
CA SER A 78 30.55 -1.64 -10.34
C SER A 78 29.76 -0.54 -11.05
N GLU A 79 29.12 0.34 -10.28
CA GLU A 79 28.39 1.47 -10.85
C GLU A 79 29.32 2.45 -11.59
N GLU A 80 30.55 2.63 -11.10
CA GLU A 80 31.57 3.46 -11.75
C GLU A 80 31.96 2.91 -13.12
N PHE A 81 32.00 1.58 -13.27
CA PHE A 81 32.25 0.94 -14.56
C PHE A 81 31.12 1.21 -15.54
N GLN A 82 29.85 1.11 -15.13
CA GLN A 82 28.71 1.43 -15.98
C GLN A 82 28.74 2.88 -16.45
N VAL A 83 28.99 3.81 -15.53
CA VAL A 83 29.08 5.25 -15.82
C VAL A 83 30.21 5.52 -16.81
N THR A 84 31.39 4.95 -16.57
CA THR A 84 32.55 5.14 -17.45
C THR A 84 32.32 4.50 -18.82
N TYR A 85 31.72 3.30 -18.86
CA TYR A 85 31.33 2.60 -20.09
C TYR A 85 30.41 3.47 -20.95
N LEU A 86 29.35 4.03 -20.36
CA LEU A 86 28.43 4.92 -21.07
C LEU A 86 29.15 6.19 -21.53
N SER A 87 29.96 6.81 -20.66
CA SER A 87 30.74 8.01 -20.96
C SER A 87 31.67 7.83 -22.18
N ARG A 88 32.33 6.67 -22.32
CA ARG A 88 33.17 6.36 -23.48
C ARG A 88 32.37 6.24 -24.79
N HIS A 89 31.18 5.64 -24.73
CA HIS A 89 30.27 5.57 -25.87
C HIS A 89 29.76 6.98 -26.25
N PHE A 90 29.31 7.76 -25.26
CA PHE A 90 28.86 9.13 -25.44
C PHE A 90 29.89 10.01 -26.16
N GLN A 91 31.17 9.90 -25.80
CA GLN A 91 32.27 10.63 -26.47
C GLN A 91 32.36 10.31 -27.96
N VAL A 92 32.32 9.02 -28.35
CA VAL A 92 32.42 8.64 -29.76
C VAL A 92 31.15 8.98 -30.54
N PHE A 93 29.97 8.89 -29.93
CA PHE A 93 28.72 9.31 -30.56
C PHE A 93 28.69 10.80 -30.86
N ASP A 94 29.20 11.64 -29.95
CA ASP A 94 29.30 13.08 -30.19
C ASP A 94 30.25 13.41 -31.34
N ASP A 95 31.35 12.66 -31.47
CA ASP A 95 32.26 12.82 -32.61
C ASP A 95 31.59 12.39 -33.93
N LEU A 96 30.91 11.23 -33.96
CA LEU A 96 30.23 10.68 -35.15
C LEU A 96 29.01 11.53 -35.57
N ARG A 97 28.26 12.08 -34.61
CA ARG A 97 27.09 12.95 -34.88
C ARG A 97 27.51 14.23 -35.60
N LYS A 98 28.66 14.81 -35.25
CA LYS A 98 29.22 15.99 -35.94
C LYS A 98 29.55 15.72 -37.41
N GLU A 99 29.77 14.46 -37.79
CA GLU A 99 29.97 14.05 -39.18
C GLU A 99 28.65 13.91 -39.97
N GLY A 100 27.50 14.05 -39.30
CA GLY A 100 26.18 14.24 -39.91
C GLY A 100 25.46 12.97 -40.38
N TYR A 101 26.04 11.78 -40.21
CA TYR A 101 25.40 10.51 -40.59
C TYR A 101 24.99 9.63 -39.42
N PHE A 102 25.47 9.91 -38.20
CA PHE A 102 25.13 9.15 -37.00
C PHE A 102 23.93 9.77 -36.29
N ILE A 103 22.84 9.02 -36.15
CA ILE A 103 21.51 9.59 -35.85
C ILE A 103 20.85 9.04 -34.57
N GLY A 104 21.49 8.15 -33.80
CA GLY A 104 20.88 7.66 -32.57
C GLY A 104 21.78 6.79 -31.69
N GLU A 105 21.48 6.81 -30.39
CA GLU A 105 22.24 6.17 -29.30
C GLU A 105 21.31 5.49 -28.27
N LEU A 106 20.88 4.26 -28.54
CA LEU A 106 19.91 3.57 -27.69
C LEU A 106 20.61 2.65 -26.67
N ILE A 107 20.55 3.03 -25.39
CA ILE A 107 21.05 2.23 -24.26
C ILE A 107 20.16 1.00 -24.06
N TRP A 108 20.78 -0.18 -23.92
CA TRP A 108 20.11 -1.40 -23.50
C TRP A 108 20.44 -1.68 -22.02
N ASN A 109 19.56 -1.40 -21.05
CA ASN A 109 18.14 -1.06 -21.21
C ASN A 109 17.68 -0.03 -20.16
N PHE A 110 16.42 0.41 -20.24
CA PHE A 110 15.79 1.30 -19.28
C PHE A 110 15.91 0.76 -17.85
N ALA A 111 15.50 -0.50 -17.60
CA ALA A 111 15.56 -1.10 -16.28
C ALA A 111 15.97 -2.57 -16.30
N ASP A 112 16.42 -3.08 -15.15
CA ASP A 112 16.80 -4.49 -14.97
C ASP A 112 15.59 -5.43 -15.15
N PHE A 113 15.84 -6.65 -15.63
CA PHE A 113 14.80 -7.64 -15.91
C PHE A 113 15.29 -9.08 -15.78
N ASN A 114 14.36 -10.01 -15.53
CA ASN A 114 14.69 -11.42 -15.38
C ASN A 114 15.06 -12.08 -16.71
N THR A 115 16.07 -12.96 -16.68
CA THR A 115 16.45 -13.83 -17.80
C THR A 115 16.74 -15.23 -17.27
N ALA A 116 16.95 -16.20 -18.16
CA ALA A 116 17.31 -17.56 -17.74
C ALA A 116 18.53 -17.57 -16.80
N GLN A 117 18.53 -18.48 -15.83
CA GLN A 117 19.62 -18.64 -14.87
C GLN A 117 20.90 -19.10 -15.60
N THR A 118 21.93 -18.26 -15.58
CA THR A 118 23.24 -18.57 -16.17
C THR A 118 24.36 -17.93 -15.32
N PHE A 119 25.59 -18.44 -15.42
CA PHE A 119 26.73 -17.85 -14.71
C PHE A 119 27.18 -16.48 -15.27
N LEU A 120 26.70 -16.11 -16.47
CA LEU A 120 27.04 -14.84 -17.12
C LEU A 120 26.24 -13.66 -16.55
N ARG A 121 25.21 -13.92 -15.72
CA ARG A 121 24.22 -12.93 -15.27
C ARG A 121 23.81 -13.20 -13.82
N VAL A 122 24.17 -12.29 -12.91
CA VAL A 122 23.84 -12.41 -11.49
C VAL A 122 22.42 -11.89 -11.24
N GLY A 123 21.49 -12.78 -10.90
CA GLY A 123 20.11 -12.41 -10.53
C GLY A 123 19.31 -11.73 -11.66
N GLY A 124 19.56 -12.09 -12.92
CA GLY A 124 18.91 -11.49 -14.09
C GLY A 124 19.83 -10.63 -14.94
N ASN A 125 19.27 -9.92 -15.93
CA ASN A 125 20.00 -8.93 -16.71
C ASN A 125 19.99 -7.60 -15.96
N ARG A 126 21.18 -7.09 -15.64
CA ARG A 126 21.38 -5.89 -14.82
C ARG A 126 21.95 -4.71 -15.61
N LYS A 127 21.73 -4.67 -16.93
CA LYS A 127 22.14 -3.55 -17.79
C LYS A 127 21.24 -2.33 -17.67
N GLY A 128 20.14 -2.43 -16.94
CA GLY A 128 19.26 -1.32 -16.63
C GLY A 128 20.05 -0.14 -16.07
N ILE A 129 19.72 1.08 -16.52
CA ILE A 129 20.14 2.29 -15.79
C ILE A 129 19.29 2.51 -14.54
N PHE A 130 18.11 1.86 -14.46
CA PHE A 130 17.30 1.69 -13.27
C PHE A 130 17.28 0.21 -12.80
N THR A 131 17.07 -0.04 -11.52
CA THR A 131 16.83 -1.39 -10.98
C THR A 131 15.50 -1.96 -11.47
N ARG A 132 15.21 -3.22 -11.15
CA ARG A 132 13.94 -3.86 -11.51
C ARG A 132 12.76 -3.20 -10.79
N GLU A 133 13.04 -2.61 -9.63
CA GLU A 133 12.17 -1.82 -8.76
C GLU A 133 12.11 -0.34 -9.18
N ARG A 134 12.81 0.03 -10.27
CA ARG A 134 12.89 1.39 -10.84
C ARG A 134 13.67 2.41 -10.00
N GLN A 135 14.50 1.96 -9.08
CA GLN A 135 15.46 2.83 -8.39
C GLN A 135 16.60 3.24 -9.34
N PRO A 136 17.01 4.52 -9.37
CA PRO A 136 18.08 4.98 -10.26
C PRO A 136 19.44 4.43 -9.83
N LYS A 137 20.21 3.87 -10.77
CA LYS A 137 21.64 3.63 -10.59
C LYS A 137 22.43 4.90 -10.92
N SER A 138 23.72 4.96 -10.58
CA SER A 138 24.60 6.08 -10.97
C SER A 138 24.55 6.39 -12.48
N ALA A 139 24.38 5.36 -13.32
CA ALA A 139 24.23 5.50 -14.76
C ALA A 139 22.98 6.30 -15.19
N ALA A 140 21.86 6.23 -14.45
CA ALA A 140 20.67 7.03 -14.73
C ALA A 140 20.96 8.53 -14.55
N HIS A 141 21.65 8.92 -13.48
CA HIS A 141 22.04 10.32 -13.26
C HIS A 141 23.02 10.83 -14.33
N HIS A 142 23.98 10.00 -14.74
CA HIS A 142 24.90 10.35 -15.82
C HIS A 142 24.17 10.53 -17.17
N THR A 143 23.24 9.62 -17.48
CA THR A 143 22.42 9.66 -18.69
C THR A 143 21.47 10.87 -18.69
N ARG A 144 20.86 11.19 -17.53
CA ARG A 144 20.02 12.38 -17.34
C ARG A 144 20.76 13.66 -17.74
N LYS A 145 22.02 13.82 -17.29
CA LYS A 145 22.88 14.96 -17.66
C LYS A 145 23.15 15.02 -19.16
N ARG A 146 23.43 13.87 -19.79
CA ARG A 146 23.64 13.80 -21.25
C ARG A 146 22.39 14.21 -22.02
N PHE A 147 21.24 13.62 -21.72
CA PHE A 147 20.02 13.86 -22.48
C PHE A 147 19.55 15.32 -22.38
N TRP A 148 19.65 15.95 -21.20
CA TRP A 148 19.37 17.38 -21.09
C TRP A 148 20.38 18.26 -21.82
N SER A 149 21.66 17.88 -21.85
CA SER A 149 22.67 18.57 -22.66
C SER A 149 22.38 18.48 -24.16
N LEU A 150 21.96 17.31 -24.65
CA LEU A 150 21.58 17.11 -26.04
C LEU A 150 20.29 17.87 -26.39
N ALA A 151 19.27 17.82 -25.53
CA ALA A 151 18.03 18.57 -25.73
C ALA A 151 18.28 20.09 -25.74
N GLN A 152 19.22 20.57 -24.92
CA GLN A 152 19.64 21.98 -24.97
C GLN A 152 20.36 22.31 -26.28
N GLU A 153 21.28 21.46 -26.74
CA GLU A 153 22.04 21.67 -27.98
C GLU A 153 21.18 21.59 -29.24
N LEU A 154 20.31 20.58 -29.33
CA LEU A 154 19.56 20.22 -30.53
C LEU A 154 18.19 20.90 -30.60
N ASP A 155 17.52 21.06 -29.45
CA ASP A 155 16.12 21.47 -29.38
C ASP A 155 15.92 22.80 -28.64
N ASN A 156 17.01 23.47 -28.21
CA ASN A 156 16.98 24.66 -27.36
C ASN A 156 16.16 24.46 -26.07
N ALA A 157 16.13 23.25 -25.52
CA ALA A 157 15.45 22.97 -24.26
C ALA A 157 16.17 23.64 -23.08
N THR A 158 15.40 24.08 -22.08
CA THR A 158 15.95 24.63 -20.83
C THR A 158 16.17 23.49 -19.83
N PRO A 159 17.41 23.22 -19.39
CA PRO A 159 17.68 22.20 -18.38
C PRO A 159 16.97 22.47 -17.05
N PRO A 160 16.57 21.41 -16.30
CA PRO A 160 15.95 21.58 -15.00
C PRO A 160 16.97 22.06 -13.97
N LYS A 161 16.51 22.77 -12.94
CA LYS A 161 17.39 23.39 -11.93
C LYS A 161 18.18 22.38 -11.10
N ASP A 162 17.63 21.18 -10.93
CA ASP A 162 18.18 20.08 -10.15
C ASP A 162 19.03 19.10 -11.00
N LEU A 163 19.41 19.47 -12.23
CA LEU A 163 20.22 18.61 -13.10
C LEU A 163 21.61 18.31 -12.51
N ASN A 164 22.16 19.25 -11.73
CA ASN A 164 23.41 19.08 -11.01
C ASN A 164 23.20 19.44 -9.55
N GLU A 165 23.78 18.63 -8.67
CA GLU A 165 23.99 19.03 -7.28
C GLU A 165 24.90 20.26 -7.21
N TYR A 166 24.77 21.01 -6.12
CA TYR A 166 25.53 22.22 -5.91
C TYR A 166 27.05 21.96 -5.94
N ILE A 167 27.79 22.73 -6.76
CA ILE A 167 29.26 22.67 -6.82
C ILE A 167 29.89 23.97 -6.29
N ILE A 168 29.38 25.14 -6.71
CA ILE A 168 29.80 26.45 -6.18
C ILE A 168 28.75 27.53 -6.51
N SER A 169 28.46 28.42 -5.57
CA SER A 169 27.61 29.59 -5.82
C SER A 169 28.45 30.70 -6.47
N LYS A 170 28.12 31.08 -7.70
CA LYS A 170 28.37 32.47 -8.12
C LYS A 170 27.27 33.30 -7.49
N ARG A 171 27.56 33.96 -6.37
CA ARG A 171 26.67 34.96 -5.77
C ARG A 171 26.30 35.99 -6.84
N THR A 172 25.06 35.91 -7.31
CA THR A 172 24.41 37.01 -8.01
C THR A 172 23.32 37.49 -7.08
N SER A 173 23.48 38.69 -6.53
CA SER A 173 22.54 39.29 -5.61
C SER A 173 21.19 39.48 -6.30
N LYS A 174 20.15 38.77 -5.83
CA LYS A 174 18.76 39.13 -6.10
C LYS A 174 18.23 39.85 -4.87
N LYS A 175 17.66 41.03 -5.15
CA LYS A 175 16.94 41.88 -4.21
C LYS A 175 15.78 41.11 -3.58
N GLU A 176 15.74 41.13 -2.27
CA GLU A 176 14.60 40.77 -1.44
C GLU A 176 13.38 41.63 -1.80
N GLN A 177 12.24 41.00 -2.05
CA GLN A 177 10.93 41.62 -1.90
C GLN A 177 10.27 40.98 -0.68
N ASN A 178 10.43 41.64 0.46
CA ASN A 178 9.65 41.37 1.66
C ASN A 178 8.20 41.80 1.42
N ILE A 179 7.29 40.84 1.35
CA ILE A 179 5.87 41.07 1.60
C ILE A 179 5.53 40.33 2.89
N LEU A 180 5.59 41.04 4.01
CA LEU A 180 4.98 40.60 5.26
C LEU A 180 3.46 40.61 5.05
N THR A 181 2.83 39.44 5.00
CA THR A 181 1.37 39.35 5.17
C THR A 181 1.10 38.65 6.49
N THR A 182 0.64 39.43 7.46
CA THR A 182 0.15 38.97 8.75
C THR A 182 -1.14 38.17 8.52
N PHE A 183 -1.06 36.83 8.50
CA PHE A 183 -2.26 36.01 8.52
C PHE A 183 -2.71 35.76 9.97
N ARG A 184 -3.91 36.25 10.28
CA ARG A 184 -4.72 35.74 11.38
C ARG A 184 -5.29 34.40 10.92
N THR A 185 -4.88 33.32 11.56
CA THR A 185 -5.52 32.01 11.47
C THR A 185 -6.95 32.16 12.01
N LEU A 186 -7.92 32.35 11.12
CA LEU A 186 -9.31 32.00 11.43
C LEU A 186 -9.45 30.54 11.04
N VAL A 187 -9.34 29.65 12.03
CA VAL A 187 -9.92 28.31 11.94
C VAL A 187 -11.42 28.54 11.90
N LEU A 188 -11.98 28.67 10.69
CA LEU A 188 -13.41 28.49 10.50
C LEU A 188 -13.62 26.98 10.59
N VAL A 189 -13.91 26.51 11.81
CA VAL A 189 -14.72 25.31 12.00
C VAL A 189 -16.02 25.62 11.27
N SER A 190 -16.10 25.19 10.00
CA SER A 190 -17.38 25.06 9.34
C SER A 190 -18.07 23.93 10.09
N VAL A 191 -18.85 24.32 11.10
CA VAL A 191 -19.98 23.55 11.58
C VAL A 191 -21.02 23.56 10.45
N LEU A 192 -20.67 22.95 9.32
CA LEU A 192 -21.64 22.27 8.50
C LEU A 192 -21.92 21.03 9.32
N GLY A 193 -23.14 20.96 9.87
CA GLY A 193 -23.57 19.79 10.60
C GLY A 193 -23.14 18.56 9.81
N SER A 194 -22.45 17.66 10.49
CA SER A 194 -22.16 16.31 10.02
C SER A 194 -23.46 15.75 9.46
N SER A 195 -23.61 15.87 8.14
CA SER A 195 -24.55 14.99 7.45
C SER A 195 -23.90 13.63 7.59
N PRO A 196 -24.61 12.65 8.15
CA PRO A 196 -24.03 11.33 8.35
C PRO A 196 -23.45 10.87 7.01
N VAL A 197 -22.18 10.46 7.05
CA VAL A 197 -21.59 9.57 6.06
C VAL A 197 -22.62 8.47 5.84
N THR A 198 -23.13 8.43 4.60
CA THR A 198 -24.19 7.59 4.04
C THR A 198 -25.08 6.78 5.00
N GLU A 199 -26.39 7.04 4.97
CA GLU A 199 -27.45 6.17 5.52
C GLU A 199 -27.50 4.75 4.89
N ALA A 200 -26.64 4.44 3.91
CA ALA A 200 -26.56 3.15 3.21
C ALA A 200 -25.36 2.32 3.71
N GLY A 201 -25.58 1.02 3.88
CA GLY A 201 -24.60 0.03 4.29
C GLY A 201 -23.39 -0.11 3.36
N LEU A 202 -22.30 -0.69 3.89
CA LEU A 202 -20.98 -0.72 3.27
C LEU A 202 -20.61 -2.07 2.63
N LEU A 203 -21.60 -2.92 2.29
CA LEU A 203 -21.35 -4.19 1.61
C LEU A 203 -20.47 -4.00 0.36
N TYR A 204 -19.46 -4.85 0.22
CA TYR A 204 -18.58 -4.83 -0.94
C TYR A 204 -19.39 -5.02 -2.24
N PRO A 205 -19.24 -4.16 -3.27
CA PRO A 205 -19.95 -4.33 -4.54
C PRO A 205 -19.62 -5.68 -5.17
N ARG A 206 -20.65 -6.47 -5.51
CA ARG A 206 -20.52 -7.76 -6.21
C ARG A 206 -21.38 -7.75 -7.46
N ASP A 207 -20.79 -8.20 -8.57
CA ASP A 207 -21.51 -8.37 -9.84
C ASP A 207 -22.51 -9.51 -9.67
N SER A 208 -23.74 -9.32 -10.15
CA SER A 208 -24.81 -10.30 -10.08
C SER A 208 -25.82 -10.09 -11.20
N GLU A 209 -26.86 -10.91 -11.21
CA GLU A 209 -27.99 -10.78 -12.13
C GLU A 209 -28.72 -9.44 -11.97
N SER A 210 -28.63 -8.80 -10.80
CA SER A 210 -29.28 -7.53 -10.46
C SER A 210 -28.34 -6.34 -10.28
N ARG A 211 -27.02 -6.59 -10.21
CA ARG A 211 -25.99 -5.59 -9.90
C ARG A 211 -24.88 -5.62 -10.94
N SER A 212 -24.47 -4.45 -11.43
CA SER A 212 -23.37 -4.32 -12.39
C SER A 212 -22.25 -3.48 -11.81
N ILE A 213 -20.99 -3.86 -12.07
CA ILE A 213 -19.81 -3.11 -11.63
C ILE A 213 -19.00 -2.60 -12.84
N GLN A 214 -18.53 -1.37 -12.73
CA GLN A 214 -17.58 -0.74 -13.64
C GLN A 214 -16.44 -0.12 -12.82
N SER A 215 -15.21 -0.62 -13.00
CA SER A 215 -14.02 0.02 -12.41
C SER A 215 -13.73 1.37 -13.08
N LEU A 216 -13.36 2.35 -12.26
CA LEU A 216 -12.84 3.67 -12.66
C LEU A 216 -11.31 3.77 -12.48
N ASP A 217 -10.64 2.65 -12.21
CA ASP A 217 -9.20 2.55 -12.04
C ASP A 217 -8.43 2.88 -13.33
N GLY A 218 -7.14 3.14 -13.21
CA GLY A 218 -6.21 3.45 -14.29
C GLY A 218 -5.57 4.82 -14.11
N ILE A 219 -5.30 5.52 -15.22
CA ILE A 219 -4.58 6.78 -15.18
C ILE A 219 -5.54 7.96 -14.99
N TRP A 220 -5.35 8.72 -13.93
CA TRP A 220 -6.07 9.96 -13.64
C TRP A 220 -5.16 11.16 -13.91
N ASN A 221 -5.76 12.31 -14.20
CA ASN A 221 -5.01 13.57 -14.14
C ASN A 221 -4.80 13.95 -12.67
N PHE A 222 -3.69 14.61 -12.40
CA PHE A 222 -3.28 14.97 -11.05
C PHE A 222 -2.69 16.38 -11.02
N ARG A 223 -3.03 17.12 -9.96
CA ARG A 223 -2.51 18.45 -9.68
C ARG A 223 -2.34 18.66 -8.17
N VAL A 224 -1.17 19.13 -7.77
CA VAL A 224 -0.90 19.55 -6.40
C VAL A 224 -1.41 20.98 -6.20
N ALA A 225 -2.15 21.23 -5.11
CA ALA A 225 -2.51 22.60 -4.74
C ALA A 225 -1.29 23.33 -4.17
N ASP A 226 -1.20 24.64 -4.38
CA ASP A 226 -0.08 25.42 -3.85
C ASP A 226 -0.09 25.35 -2.32
N THR A 227 1.04 24.99 -1.70
CA THR A 227 1.14 24.86 -0.24
C THR A 227 0.92 26.19 0.48
N SER A 228 1.16 27.33 -0.19
CA SER A 228 0.85 28.67 0.32
C SER A 228 -0.65 29.02 0.25
N ASP A 229 -1.42 28.26 -0.53
CA ASP A 229 -2.86 28.45 -0.71
C ASP A 229 -3.56 27.10 -0.99
N PRO A 230 -3.68 26.22 0.03
CA PRO A 230 -4.23 24.88 -0.16
C PRO A 230 -5.67 24.86 -0.69
N GLU A 231 -6.43 25.93 -0.43
CA GLU A 231 -7.84 26.07 -0.84
C GLU A 231 -8.02 26.57 -2.28
N ILE A 232 -6.94 26.85 -3.02
CA ILE A 232 -7.02 27.42 -4.37
C ILE A 232 -7.94 26.62 -5.30
N GLY A 233 -7.90 25.29 -5.22
CA GLY A 233 -8.74 24.44 -6.06
C GLY A 233 -10.24 24.57 -5.76
N GLN A 234 -10.60 24.78 -4.49
CA GLN A 234 -11.99 25.03 -4.11
C GLN A 234 -12.44 26.42 -4.55
N ARG A 235 -11.61 27.44 -4.31
CA ARG A 235 -11.93 28.83 -4.65
C ARG A 235 -12.04 29.08 -6.15
N GLU A 236 -11.16 28.45 -6.94
CA GLU A 236 -11.20 28.51 -8.40
C GLU A 236 -12.13 27.46 -9.03
N LYS A 237 -12.77 26.64 -8.19
CA LYS A 237 -13.73 25.61 -8.59
C LYS A 237 -13.18 24.63 -9.62
N TRP A 238 -12.01 24.06 -9.34
CA TRP A 238 -11.39 23.07 -10.23
C TRP A 238 -12.29 21.85 -10.49
N TYR A 239 -13.24 21.55 -9.59
CA TYR A 239 -14.24 20.49 -9.78
C TYR A 239 -15.28 20.75 -10.89
N GLU A 240 -15.51 21.99 -11.33
CA GLU A 240 -16.49 22.32 -12.39
C GLU A 240 -15.97 22.01 -13.82
N LYS A 241 -14.68 21.71 -13.98
CA LYS A 241 -14.00 21.54 -15.28
C LYS A 241 -13.00 20.38 -15.21
N GLU A 242 -12.58 19.87 -16.37
CA GLU A 242 -11.45 18.93 -16.37
C GLU A 242 -10.18 19.66 -15.94
N LEU A 243 -9.31 19.04 -15.14
CA LEU A 243 -8.12 19.74 -14.62
C LEU A 243 -7.28 20.31 -15.76
N LYS A 244 -7.20 19.63 -16.92
CA LYS A 244 -6.46 20.08 -18.12
C LYS A 244 -6.92 21.40 -18.72
N GLN A 245 -8.09 21.88 -18.30
CA GLN A 245 -8.64 23.18 -18.67
C GLN A 245 -8.25 24.26 -17.65
N THR A 246 -7.76 23.89 -16.46
CA THR A 246 -7.33 24.80 -15.39
C THR A 246 -5.85 25.16 -15.50
N THR A 247 -5.01 24.27 -16.04
CA THR A 247 -3.58 24.51 -16.25
C THR A 247 -3.01 23.62 -17.35
N ARG A 248 -1.86 24.00 -17.93
CA ARG A 248 -1.11 23.18 -18.88
C ARG A 248 -0.19 22.16 -18.18
N ASN A 249 0.18 22.40 -16.92
CA ASN A 249 1.10 21.56 -16.16
C ASN A 249 0.32 20.56 -15.32
N ILE A 250 -0.07 19.44 -15.93
CA ILE A 250 -0.78 18.35 -15.27
C ILE A 250 0.05 17.10 -15.28
N LEU A 251 0.04 16.42 -14.14
CA LEU A 251 0.68 15.15 -13.95
C LEU A 251 -0.32 14.02 -14.18
N ARG A 252 0.22 12.83 -14.40
CA ARG A 252 -0.57 11.61 -14.53
C ARG A 252 -0.14 10.67 -13.42
N VAL A 253 -1.11 10.19 -12.67
CA VAL A 253 -0.92 9.21 -11.60
C VAL A 253 -1.89 8.06 -11.81
N THR A 254 -1.53 6.89 -11.30
CA THR A 254 -2.39 5.71 -11.33
C THR A 254 -3.30 5.69 -10.11
N VAL A 255 -4.50 5.16 -10.30
CA VAL A 255 -5.44 4.81 -9.23
C VAL A 255 -5.81 3.35 -9.45
N PRO A 256 -5.69 2.46 -8.45
CA PRO A 256 -5.17 2.72 -7.11
C PRO A 256 -3.63 2.93 -7.07
N ALA A 257 -3.17 3.93 -6.33
CA ALA A 257 -1.77 4.09 -5.90
C ALA A 257 -1.64 5.28 -4.92
N SER A 258 -0.60 5.25 -4.08
CA SER A 258 -0.11 6.47 -3.43
C SER A 258 0.63 7.33 -4.45
N TYR A 259 0.42 8.65 -4.44
CA TYR A 259 1.02 9.51 -5.48
C TYR A 259 2.51 9.80 -5.22
N ASN A 260 2.98 9.60 -4.00
CA ASN A 260 4.24 10.12 -3.49
C ASN A 260 5.46 9.61 -4.28
N ASP A 261 5.46 8.35 -4.72
CA ASP A 261 6.59 7.70 -5.41
C ASP A 261 6.38 7.46 -6.91
N ILE A 262 5.34 8.07 -7.49
CA ILE A 262 5.08 7.98 -8.92
C ILE A 262 6.01 8.90 -9.73
N THR A 263 6.46 9.99 -9.13
CA THR A 263 7.26 11.03 -9.81
C THR A 263 8.64 11.15 -9.20
N GLN A 264 9.57 11.79 -9.92
CA GLN A 264 10.92 12.06 -9.41
C GLN A 264 11.02 13.40 -8.67
N ASP A 265 9.88 14.05 -8.40
CA ASP A 265 9.82 15.37 -7.77
C ASP A 265 9.67 15.23 -6.24
N PRO A 266 10.72 15.56 -5.45
CA PRO A 266 10.67 15.43 -4.00
C PRO A 266 9.59 16.33 -3.36
N SER A 267 9.27 17.47 -3.98
CA SER A 267 8.21 18.35 -3.48
C SER A 267 6.82 17.73 -3.58
N ILE A 268 6.64 16.74 -4.45
CA ILE A 268 5.41 15.96 -4.56
C ILE A 268 5.45 14.80 -3.58
N ARG A 269 6.59 14.12 -3.43
CA ARG A 269 6.75 13.01 -2.48
C ARG A 269 6.38 13.44 -1.06
N ASP A 270 6.92 14.57 -0.63
CA ASP A 270 6.78 15.08 0.74
C ASP A 270 5.69 16.18 0.85
N HIS A 271 4.82 16.30 -0.16
CA HIS A 271 3.75 17.30 -0.18
C HIS A 271 2.82 17.14 1.02
N VAL A 272 2.47 18.27 1.65
CA VAL A 272 1.48 18.36 2.72
C VAL A 272 0.38 19.33 2.34
N GLY A 273 -0.85 18.85 2.32
CA GLY A 273 -2.04 19.63 1.98
C GLY A 273 -2.90 18.95 0.93
N THR A 274 -3.57 19.75 0.11
CA THR A 274 -4.56 19.26 -0.85
C THR A 274 -3.94 18.92 -2.19
N VAL A 275 -4.35 17.79 -2.76
CA VAL A 275 -4.09 17.39 -4.15
C VAL A 275 -5.42 17.13 -4.85
N TRP A 276 -5.44 17.26 -6.17
CA TRP A 276 -6.64 17.11 -6.99
C TRP A 276 -6.44 16.02 -8.05
N TYR A 277 -7.44 15.16 -8.15
CA TYR A 277 -7.57 14.15 -9.18
C TYR A 277 -8.77 14.47 -10.06
N ASP A 278 -8.68 14.25 -11.37
CA ASP A 278 -9.89 14.15 -12.20
C ASP A 278 -9.78 13.06 -13.28
N ARG A 279 -10.94 12.52 -13.63
CA ARG A 279 -11.10 11.54 -14.70
C ARG A 279 -12.42 11.70 -15.41
N VAL A 280 -12.37 11.48 -16.72
CA VAL A 280 -13.55 11.32 -17.56
C VAL A 280 -13.95 9.86 -17.63
N PHE A 281 -15.25 9.59 -17.51
CA PHE A 281 -15.83 8.25 -17.66
C PHE A 281 -17.16 8.30 -18.42
N TYR A 282 -17.63 7.15 -18.85
CA TYR A 282 -18.92 6.98 -19.52
C TYR A 282 -19.74 5.97 -18.74
N VAL A 283 -21.05 6.21 -18.69
CA VAL A 283 -22.02 5.31 -18.07
C VAL A 283 -22.93 4.76 -19.16
N ARG A 284 -23.18 3.45 -19.11
CA ARG A 284 -24.04 2.74 -20.04
C ARG A 284 -25.46 3.33 -20.05
N SER A 285 -26.07 3.51 -21.22
CA SER A 285 -27.41 4.09 -21.34
C SER A 285 -28.49 3.24 -20.66
N GLU A 286 -28.25 1.93 -20.58
CA GLU A 286 -29.12 0.93 -19.96
C GLU A 286 -29.31 1.17 -18.46
N TRP A 287 -28.35 1.86 -17.82
CA TRP A 287 -28.46 2.22 -16.40
C TRP A 287 -29.44 3.37 -16.16
N ASN A 288 -29.87 4.07 -17.21
CA ASN A 288 -30.95 5.07 -17.17
C ASN A 288 -32.34 4.42 -17.25
N SER A 289 -32.57 3.39 -16.45
CA SER A 289 -33.83 2.66 -16.42
C SER A 289 -34.56 2.97 -15.11
N SER A 290 -35.90 3.07 -15.18
CA SER A 290 -36.71 3.18 -13.96
C SER A 290 -36.46 1.98 -13.06
N GLY A 291 -35.98 2.20 -11.84
CA GLY A 291 -35.70 1.14 -10.89
C GLY A 291 -34.22 0.75 -10.74
N ILE A 292 -33.28 1.49 -11.34
CA ILE A 292 -31.83 1.31 -11.11
C ILE A 292 -31.28 2.51 -10.35
N LYS A 293 -30.46 2.25 -9.33
CA LYS A 293 -29.63 3.24 -8.64
C LYS A 293 -28.16 3.00 -9.00
N SER A 294 -27.43 4.08 -9.24
CA SER A 294 -26.00 4.09 -9.55
C SER A 294 -25.23 4.70 -8.39
N TRP A 295 -24.12 4.08 -8.03
CA TRP A 295 -23.32 4.42 -6.86
C TRP A 295 -21.87 4.58 -7.28
N VAL A 296 -21.17 5.54 -6.67
CA VAL A 296 -19.71 5.60 -6.70
C VAL A 296 -19.17 5.15 -5.34
N ARG A 297 -18.17 4.28 -5.33
CA ARG A 297 -17.48 3.79 -4.13
C ARG A 297 -15.99 3.98 -4.29
N PHE A 298 -15.36 4.48 -3.22
CA PHE A 298 -13.92 4.50 -3.06
C PHE A 298 -13.54 3.45 -2.02
N GLY A 299 -12.62 2.55 -2.36
CA GLY A 299 -12.15 1.54 -1.41
C GLY A 299 -11.37 2.14 -0.24
N SER A 300 -10.63 3.22 -0.49
CA SER A 300 -10.04 4.12 0.50
C SER A 300 -9.37 5.32 -0.18
N VAL A 301 -9.35 6.45 0.53
CA VAL A 301 -8.64 7.68 0.13
C VAL A 301 -8.01 8.26 1.38
N ASP A 302 -6.71 8.54 1.35
CA ASP A 302 -5.96 8.96 2.53
C ASP A 302 -5.56 10.45 2.46
N TYR A 303 -5.92 11.32 3.41
CA TYR A 303 -6.70 11.06 4.65
C TYR A 303 -8.17 11.52 4.55
N ALA A 304 -8.40 12.71 3.98
CA ALA A 304 -9.73 13.28 3.79
C ALA A 304 -10.03 13.53 2.30
N ALA A 305 -11.29 13.34 1.89
CA ALA A 305 -11.69 13.38 0.49
C ALA A 305 -13.01 14.14 0.27
N ASP A 306 -13.01 15.07 -0.70
CA ASP A 306 -14.22 15.64 -1.30
C ASP A 306 -14.38 15.10 -2.72
N VAL A 307 -15.49 14.41 -2.98
CA VAL A 307 -15.77 13.80 -4.30
C VAL A 307 -16.84 14.58 -5.03
N TYR A 308 -16.60 14.86 -6.31
CA TYR A 308 -17.51 15.58 -7.18
C TYR A 308 -17.86 14.77 -8.43
N ILE A 309 -19.14 14.75 -8.80
CA ILE A 309 -19.62 14.22 -10.08
C ILE A 309 -20.22 15.36 -10.89
N ASN A 310 -19.67 15.58 -12.09
CA ASN A 310 -20.08 16.66 -13.00
C ASN A 310 -20.15 18.03 -12.31
N GLY A 311 -19.21 18.31 -11.41
CA GLY A 311 -19.11 19.56 -10.65
C GLY A 311 -19.96 19.66 -9.38
N ASN A 312 -20.74 18.63 -9.03
CA ASN A 312 -21.55 18.61 -7.81
C ASN A 312 -20.85 17.76 -6.74
N LEU A 313 -20.71 18.28 -5.52
CA LEU A 313 -20.20 17.53 -4.36
C LEU A 313 -21.17 16.40 -4.04
N VAL A 314 -20.67 15.16 -3.94
CA VAL A 314 -21.50 13.97 -3.69
C VAL A 314 -21.22 13.33 -2.34
N VAL A 315 -19.98 13.36 -1.87
CA VAL A 315 -19.61 12.84 -0.54
C VAL A 315 -18.33 13.51 -0.05
N HIS A 316 -18.29 13.72 1.26
CA HIS A 316 -17.10 14.04 2.03
C HIS A 316 -16.79 12.88 2.97
N HIS A 317 -15.52 12.51 3.12
CA HIS A 317 -15.08 11.45 4.03
C HIS A 317 -13.75 11.81 4.68
N GLU A 318 -13.60 11.51 5.96
CA GLU A 318 -12.33 11.55 6.70
C GLU A 318 -12.01 10.16 7.25
N GLY A 319 -10.79 9.69 7.02
CA GLY A 319 -10.31 8.35 7.38
C GLY A 319 -9.66 7.63 6.19
N GLY A 320 -8.41 7.19 6.36
CA GLY A 320 -7.56 6.78 5.22
C GLY A 320 -7.69 5.32 4.74
N HIS A 321 -8.36 4.45 5.48
CA HIS A 321 -8.23 3.00 5.32
C HIS A 321 -9.54 2.22 5.27
N VAL A 322 -10.66 2.92 5.15
CA VAL A 322 -12.00 2.35 5.09
C VAL A 322 -12.77 2.92 3.89
N PRO A 323 -13.72 2.17 3.34
CA PRO A 323 -14.43 2.58 2.14
C PRO A 323 -15.58 3.54 2.46
N PHE A 324 -15.92 4.37 1.48
CA PHE A 324 -17.11 5.21 1.50
C PHE A 324 -17.73 5.27 0.11
N GLN A 325 -19.02 5.63 0.05
CA GLN A 325 -19.77 5.63 -1.20
C GLN A 325 -20.81 6.75 -1.26
N ALA A 326 -21.41 6.94 -2.43
CA ALA A 326 -22.52 7.86 -2.63
C ALA A 326 -23.43 7.38 -3.77
N GLU A 327 -24.73 7.57 -3.60
CA GLU A 327 -25.72 7.42 -4.68
C GLU A 327 -25.59 8.63 -5.62
N VAL A 328 -25.45 8.39 -6.93
CA VAL A 328 -25.12 9.43 -7.92
C VAL A 328 -26.01 9.42 -9.17
N THR A 329 -27.08 8.60 -9.21
CA THR A 329 -27.97 8.43 -10.37
C THR A 329 -28.43 9.76 -10.95
N SER A 330 -28.91 10.67 -10.09
CA SER A 330 -29.46 11.96 -10.52
C SER A 330 -28.42 12.93 -11.10
N LEU A 331 -27.13 12.65 -10.89
CA LEU A 331 -26.01 13.49 -11.32
C LEU A 331 -25.33 12.96 -12.58
N LEU A 332 -25.65 11.74 -13.01
CA LEU A 332 -25.02 11.08 -14.15
C LEU A 332 -25.69 11.45 -15.48
N ASN A 333 -24.87 11.76 -16.47
CA ASN A 333 -25.26 11.86 -17.87
C ASN A 333 -25.14 10.48 -18.53
N PHE A 334 -26.22 9.71 -18.52
CA PHE A 334 -26.23 8.35 -19.08
C PHE A 334 -26.03 8.33 -20.60
N GLY A 335 -25.27 7.35 -21.09
CA GLY A 335 -24.88 7.25 -22.50
C GLY A 335 -23.93 8.36 -22.98
N GLN A 336 -23.44 9.19 -22.06
CA GLN A 336 -22.66 10.38 -22.35
C GLN A 336 -21.44 10.50 -21.44
N LYS A 337 -20.63 11.52 -21.70
CA LYS A 337 -19.44 11.85 -20.95
C LYS A 337 -19.81 12.37 -19.55
N ASN A 338 -19.14 11.83 -18.54
CA ASN A 338 -19.17 12.30 -17.16
C ASN A 338 -17.75 12.63 -16.70
N THR A 339 -17.62 13.48 -15.68
CA THR A 339 -16.36 13.77 -15.01
C THR A 339 -16.50 13.48 -13.52
N ILE A 340 -15.51 12.79 -12.97
CA ILE A 340 -15.30 12.66 -11.53
C ILE A 340 -14.07 13.47 -11.14
N SER A 341 -14.19 14.29 -10.10
CA SER A 341 -13.09 15.08 -9.54
C SER A 341 -13.01 14.80 -8.05
N VAL A 342 -11.79 14.69 -7.52
CA VAL A 342 -11.57 14.36 -6.10
C VAL A 342 -10.50 15.30 -5.54
N ALA A 343 -10.82 16.03 -4.48
CA ALA A 343 -9.83 16.72 -3.68
C ALA A 343 -9.43 15.80 -2.52
N VAL A 344 -8.13 15.56 -2.36
CA VAL A 344 -7.58 14.69 -1.31
C VAL A 344 -6.67 15.53 -0.42
N ASN A 345 -6.87 15.49 0.89
CA ASN A 345 -6.05 16.19 1.87
C ASN A 345 -5.37 15.17 2.80
N ASN A 346 -4.04 15.25 2.92
CA ASN A 346 -3.22 14.32 3.69
C ASN A 346 -2.71 14.88 5.03
N VAL A 347 -3.25 16.02 5.47
CA VAL A 347 -2.86 16.64 6.75
C VAL A 347 -3.39 15.79 7.91
N LEU A 348 -2.48 15.39 8.79
CA LEU A 348 -2.81 14.75 10.07
C LEU A 348 -2.72 15.78 11.19
N THR A 349 -3.66 15.72 12.14
CA THR A 349 -3.78 16.64 13.28
C THR A 349 -3.74 15.87 14.59
N ASP A 350 -3.79 16.61 15.71
CA ASP A 350 -3.88 16.03 17.04
C ASP A 350 -5.21 15.28 17.29
N ILE A 351 -6.17 15.40 16.37
CA ILE A 351 -7.49 14.76 16.44
C ILE A 351 -7.60 13.58 15.47
N THR A 352 -6.87 13.57 14.36
CA THR A 352 -6.96 12.50 13.35
C THR A 352 -6.52 11.16 13.91
N VAL A 353 -6.92 10.07 13.24
CA VAL A 353 -6.50 8.71 13.56
C VAL A 353 -5.91 8.08 12.30
N PRO A 354 -4.56 7.99 12.18
CA PRO A 354 -3.54 8.29 13.18
C PRO A 354 -3.32 9.79 13.46
N GLN A 355 -2.75 10.11 14.63
CA GLN A 355 -2.48 11.49 15.06
C GLN A 355 -1.19 12.05 14.43
N GLY A 356 -1.14 13.36 14.23
CA GLY A 356 0.04 14.11 13.79
C GLY A 356 -0.07 15.61 14.09
N GLN A 357 0.83 16.42 13.56
CA GLN A 357 0.73 17.88 13.64
C GLN A 357 1.49 18.54 12.50
N LEU A 358 1.04 19.72 12.08
CA LEU A 358 1.81 20.58 11.20
C LEU A 358 2.89 21.31 11.99
N THR A 359 4.13 21.26 11.50
CA THR A 359 5.25 21.99 12.06
C THR A 359 5.89 22.88 11.00
N THR A 360 6.70 23.84 11.44
CA THR A 360 7.41 24.75 10.54
C THR A 360 8.88 24.41 10.49
N LEU A 361 9.36 24.00 9.32
CA LEU A 361 10.77 23.80 9.03
C LEU A 361 11.37 25.12 8.55
N LYS A 362 12.52 25.52 9.12
CA LYS A 362 13.29 26.66 8.61
C LYS A 362 14.22 26.19 7.52
N THR A 363 14.15 26.81 6.36
CA THR A 363 14.99 26.52 5.19
C THR A 363 15.80 27.75 4.80
N ASP A 364 16.78 27.58 3.92
CA ASP A 364 17.56 28.71 3.38
C ASP A 364 16.68 29.72 2.62
N ASP A 365 15.55 29.25 2.06
CA ASP A 365 14.61 30.05 1.28
C ASP A 365 13.39 30.54 2.11
N GLY A 366 13.37 30.29 3.42
CA GLY A 366 12.34 30.79 4.34
C GLY A 366 11.83 29.74 5.33
N THR A 367 10.53 29.48 5.29
CA THR A 367 9.87 28.50 6.15
C THR A 367 8.94 27.63 5.33
N GLU A 368 8.98 26.33 5.57
CA GLU A 368 8.12 25.34 4.94
C GLU A 368 7.25 24.67 5.99
N THR A 369 5.99 24.41 5.65
CA THR A 369 5.09 23.61 6.48
C THR A 369 5.37 22.14 6.20
N VAL A 370 5.67 21.38 7.24
CA VAL A 370 5.93 19.93 7.15
C VAL A 370 5.04 19.17 8.14
N GLN A 371 4.66 17.96 7.77
CA GLN A 371 3.88 17.07 8.62
C GLN A 371 4.83 16.37 9.60
N SER A 372 4.47 16.36 10.88
CA SER A 372 5.12 15.57 11.93
C SER A 372 4.14 14.51 12.45
N TYR A 373 4.66 13.30 12.67
CA TYR A 373 3.98 12.15 13.27
C TYR A 373 5.02 11.26 13.93
N THR A 374 4.58 10.28 14.72
CA THR A 374 5.46 9.38 15.49
C THR A 374 5.30 7.91 15.15
N PHE A 375 4.38 7.57 14.26
CA PHE A 375 4.23 6.20 13.79
C PHE A 375 5.30 5.84 12.77
N ASP A 376 5.74 4.58 12.80
CA ASP A 376 6.86 4.09 12.00
C ASP A 376 6.39 3.54 10.64
N PHE A 377 5.76 4.38 9.83
CA PHE A 377 5.50 4.10 8.41
C PHE A 377 5.30 5.41 7.65
N PHE A 378 5.63 5.43 6.36
CA PHE A 378 5.50 6.65 5.58
C PHE A 378 4.01 7.05 5.42
N ASN A 379 3.70 8.33 5.62
CA ASN A 379 2.37 8.94 5.41
C ASN A 379 2.05 9.07 3.91
N TYR A 380 2.04 7.94 3.22
CA TYR A 380 1.56 7.80 1.85
C TYR A 380 0.13 8.32 1.74
N ALA A 381 -0.15 9.07 0.68
CA ALA A 381 -1.45 9.67 0.45
C ALA A 381 -1.95 9.44 -0.97
N GLY A 382 -3.26 9.63 -1.16
CA GLY A 382 -3.93 9.47 -2.44
C GLY A 382 -5.07 8.44 -2.40
N ILE A 383 -5.43 7.93 -3.58
CA ILE A 383 -6.51 6.96 -3.74
C ILE A 383 -5.88 5.56 -3.77
N HIS A 384 -5.77 4.93 -2.60
CA HIS A 384 -4.99 3.70 -2.40
C HIS A 384 -5.71 2.43 -2.87
N ARG A 385 -7.04 2.44 -2.97
CA ARG A 385 -7.84 1.26 -3.30
C ARG A 385 -8.83 1.55 -4.44
N PRO A 386 -9.40 0.50 -5.06
CA PRO A 386 -10.20 0.65 -6.28
C PRO A 386 -11.32 1.68 -6.16
N VAL A 387 -11.59 2.37 -7.27
CA VAL A 387 -12.75 3.24 -7.43
C VAL A 387 -13.76 2.55 -8.32
N LEU A 388 -14.95 2.29 -7.80
CA LEU A 388 -15.99 1.52 -8.47
C LEU A 388 -17.21 2.40 -8.73
N LEU A 389 -17.76 2.30 -9.93
CA LEU A 389 -19.12 2.71 -10.23
C LEU A 389 -19.97 1.44 -10.31
N TYR A 390 -21.04 1.33 -9.52
CA TYR A 390 -21.87 0.12 -9.52
C TYR A 390 -23.37 0.44 -9.48
N THR A 391 -24.20 -0.56 -9.80
CA THR A 391 -25.66 -0.43 -9.73
C THR A 391 -26.30 -1.34 -8.69
N THR A 392 -27.43 -0.88 -8.18
CA THR A 392 -28.40 -1.71 -7.46
C THR A 392 -29.80 -1.49 -8.04
N PRO A 393 -30.75 -2.42 -7.81
CA PRO A 393 -32.17 -2.12 -8.00
C PRO A 393 -32.63 -1.00 -7.04
N SER A 394 -33.79 -0.38 -7.30
CA SER A 394 -34.32 0.72 -6.48
C SER A 394 -34.73 0.30 -5.07
N VAL A 395 -34.90 -1.00 -4.83
CA VAL A 395 -35.02 -1.64 -3.51
C VAL A 395 -33.96 -2.73 -3.48
N TYR A 396 -33.02 -2.64 -2.54
CA TYR A 396 -31.79 -3.43 -2.57
C TYR A 396 -31.37 -3.88 -1.17
N ILE A 397 -30.56 -4.94 -1.13
CA ILE A 397 -29.90 -5.42 0.09
C ILE A 397 -28.75 -4.46 0.40
N ASP A 398 -28.87 -3.79 1.54
CA ASP A 398 -28.02 -2.69 1.97
C ASP A 398 -26.92 -3.18 2.94
N ASP A 399 -27.31 -4.08 3.85
CA ASP A 399 -26.38 -4.70 4.80
C ASP A 399 -26.80 -6.13 5.14
N ILE A 400 -25.83 -6.96 5.51
CA ILE A 400 -26.03 -8.32 6.02
C ILE A 400 -25.13 -8.46 7.24
N SER A 401 -25.68 -8.91 8.36
CA SER A 401 -24.94 -9.27 9.56
C SER A 401 -25.07 -10.76 9.83
N ILE A 402 -23.94 -11.44 10.05
CA ILE A 402 -23.89 -12.88 10.28
C ILE A 402 -23.15 -13.17 11.58
N VAL A 403 -23.77 -14.01 12.41
CA VAL A 403 -23.12 -14.65 13.56
C VAL A 403 -23.21 -16.15 13.39
N THR A 404 -22.09 -16.84 13.56
CA THR A 404 -22.03 -18.30 13.45
C THR A 404 -21.74 -18.94 14.79
N ASP A 405 -22.32 -20.12 15.02
CA ASP A 405 -22.06 -20.95 16.20
C ASP A 405 -21.98 -22.43 15.78
N VAL A 406 -21.54 -23.30 16.70
CA VAL A 406 -21.39 -24.73 16.48
C VAL A 406 -21.95 -25.49 17.68
N ASN A 407 -22.90 -26.39 17.43
CA ASN A 407 -23.51 -27.25 18.44
C ASN A 407 -23.36 -28.73 18.03
N GLY A 408 -22.41 -29.43 18.65
CA GLY A 408 -22.07 -30.79 18.23
C GLY A 408 -21.44 -30.78 16.83
N ASP A 409 -22.07 -31.45 15.87
CA ASP A 409 -21.71 -31.47 14.45
C ASP A 409 -22.56 -30.50 13.60
N ALA A 410 -23.53 -29.82 14.20
CA ALA A 410 -24.38 -28.86 13.52
C ALA A 410 -23.75 -27.46 13.54
N GLY A 411 -23.72 -26.82 12.38
CA GLY A 411 -23.35 -25.42 12.21
C GLY A 411 -24.58 -24.51 12.26
N MET A 412 -24.51 -23.41 12.99
CA MET A 412 -25.58 -22.42 13.09
C MET A 412 -25.18 -21.13 12.38
N ILE A 413 -26.09 -20.56 11.60
CA ILE A 413 -25.96 -19.24 10.97
C ILE A 413 -27.15 -18.40 11.41
N SER A 414 -26.90 -17.40 12.26
CA SER A 414 -27.85 -16.34 12.58
C SER A 414 -27.61 -15.17 11.64
N TYR A 415 -28.65 -14.73 10.93
CA TYR A 415 -28.54 -13.65 9.97
C TYR A 415 -29.54 -12.52 10.25
N GLU A 416 -29.12 -11.30 9.93
CA GLU A 416 -29.95 -10.10 9.84
C GLU A 416 -29.63 -9.38 8.54
N ILE A 417 -30.65 -8.97 7.79
CA ILE A 417 -30.56 -8.33 6.48
C ILE A 417 -31.28 -6.99 6.57
N VAL A 418 -30.56 -5.93 6.23
CA VAL A 418 -31.11 -4.58 6.07
C VAL A 418 -31.31 -4.32 4.59
N THR A 419 -32.46 -3.77 4.24
CA THR A 419 -32.77 -3.36 2.86
C THR A 419 -32.91 -1.86 2.78
N GLY A 420 -32.35 -1.26 1.72
CA GLY A 420 -32.46 0.16 1.41
C GLY A 420 -33.29 0.37 0.13
N GLY A 421 -33.63 1.64 -0.14
CA GLY A 421 -34.28 2.02 -1.39
C GLY A 421 -35.55 2.84 -1.25
N ASP A 422 -36.30 2.94 -2.35
CA ASP A 422 -37.48 3.81 -2.47
C ASP A 422 -38.77 3.20 -1.86
N ALA A 423 -38.70 1.93 -1.45
CA ALA A 423 -39.82 1.20 -0.83
C ALA A 423 -39.28 0.10 0.11
N GLU A 424 -40.12 -0.37 1.03
CA GLU A 424 -39.80 -1.50 1.90
C GLU A 424 -39.79 -2.82 1.12
N ALA A 425 -38.82 -3.68 1.40
CA ALA A 425 -38.79 -5.04 0.88
C ALA A 425 -39.88 -5.88 1.56
N LYS A 426 -40.78 -6.50 0.76
CA LYS A 426 -41.87 -7.31 1.32
C LYS A 426 -41.43 -8.68 1.81
N SER A 427 -40.41 -9.25 1.18
CA SER A 427 -39.96 -10.62 1.41
C SER A 427 -38.53 -10.80 0.88
N VAL A 428 -37.71 -11.51 1.66
CA VAL A 428 -36.33 -11.89 1.29
C VAL A 428 -36.19 -13.39 1.43
N HIS A 429 -35.79 -14.06 0.36
CA HIS A 429 -35.38 -15.46 0.39
C HIS A 429 -33.89 -15.55 0.69
N VAL A 430 -33.53 -16.48 1.58
CA VAL A 430 -32.14 -16.73 1.95
C VAL A 430 -31.82 -18.19 1.67
N ASN A 431 -30.88 -18.44 0.78
CA ASN A 431 -30.33 -19.76 0.52
C ASN A 431 -28.91 -19.85 1.10
N VAL A 432 -28.57 -20.96 1.72
CA VAL A 432 -27.17 -21.29 2.04
C VAL A 432 -26.69 -22.35 1.07
N LEU A 433 -25.64 -22.03 0.31
CA LEU A 433 -25.03 -22.90 -0.68
C LEU A 433 -23.71 -23.46 -0.17
N ASP A 434 -23.43 -24.74 -0.45
CA ASP A 434 -22.11 -25.35 -0.23
C ASP A 434 -21.07 -24.86 -1.27
N ARG A 435 -19.83 -25.38 -1.18
CA ARG A 435 -18.72 -24.98 -2.08
C ARG A 435 -18.98 -25.39 -3.54
N GLU A 436 -19.81 -26.40 -3.76
CA GLU A 436 -20.22 -26.90 -5.08
C GLU A 436 -21.42 -26.13 -5.65
N GLY A 437 -22.05 -25.25 -4.86
CA GLY A 437 -23.19 -24.44 -5.26
C GLY A 437 -24.56 -25.13 -5.07
N ASN A 438 -24.64 -26.19 -4.26
CA ASN A 438 -25.92 -26.81 -3.91
C ASN A 438 -26.54 -26.10 -2.71
N ILE A 439 -27.85 -25.88 -2.74
CA ILE A 439 -28.60 -25.35 -1.59
C ILE A 439 -28.67 -26.44 -0.51
N VAL A 440 -28.02 -26.19 0.63
CA VAL A 440 -28.04 -27.08 1.80
C VAL A 440 -29.12 -26.71 2.80
N GLN A 441 -29.49 -25.42 2.86
CA GLN A 441 -30.56 -24.90 3.69
C GLN A 441 -31.17 -23.64 3.09
N ASN A 442 -32.37 -23.29 3.55
CA ASN A 442 -33.04 -22.04 3.18
C ASN A 442 -33.85 -21.45 4.34
N ALA A 443 -34.13 -20.15 4.25
CA ALA A 443 -34.98 -19.40 5.15
C ALA A 443 -35.68 -18.25 4.40
N THR A 444 -36.62 -17.61 5.09
CA THR A 444 -37.35 -16.45 4.56
C THR A 444 -37.46 -15.36 5.62
N GLY A 445 -37.40 -14.10 5.17
CA GLY A 445 -37.51 -12.93 6.04
C GLY A 445 -36.17 -12.24 6.25
N LEU A 446 -36.23 -11.04 6.84
CA LEU A 446 -35.07 -10.16 7.07
C LEU A 446 -34.15 -10.65 8.20
N GLN A 447 -34.60 -11.58 9.03
CA GLN A 447 -33.79 -12.17 10.09
C GLN A 447 -34.17 -13.64 10.30
N GLY A 448 -33.21 -14.45 10.72
CA GLY A 448 -33.46 -15.88 10.95
C GLY A 448 -32.25 -16.63 11.51
N ASN A 449 -32.50 -17.89 11.89
CA ASN A 449 -31.48 -18.84 12.31
C ASN A 449 -31.56 -20.07 11.40
N ILE A 450 -30.43 -20.45 10.82
CA ILE A 450 -30.30 -21.59 9.92
C ILE A 450 -29.39 -22.63 10.58
N GLU A 451 -29.87 -23.87 10.66
CA GLU A 451 -29.11 -25.01 11.17
C GLU A 451 -28.66 -25.91 10.00
N ILE A 452 -27.37 -26.18 9.91
CA ILE A 452 -26.77 -27.05 8.90
C ILE A 452 -26.24 -28.31 9.62
N PRO A 453 -26.95 -29.45 9.52
CA PRO A 453 -26.49 -30.70 10.10
C PRO A 453 -25.19 -31.18 9.46
N ASN A 454 -24.25 -31.69 10.26
CA ASN A 454 -22.93 -32.13 9.78
C ASN A 454 -22.19 -31.05 8.97
N ALA A 455 -22.13 -29.83 9.51
CA ALA A 455 -21.54 -28.69 8.82
C ALA A 455 -20.03 -28.86 8.63
N ASN A 456 -19.53 -28.43 7.47
CA ASN A 456 -18.11 -28.25 7.23
C ASN A 456 -17.68 -26.91 7.85
N LEU A 457 -16.91 -26.97 8.94
CA LEU A 457 -16.50 -25.77 9.67
C LEU A 457 -15.35 -25.05 8.95
N TRP A 458 -15.30 -23.73 9.12
CA TRP A 458 -14.13 -22.96 8.76
C TRP A 458 -13.03 -23.24 9.79
N TRP A 459 -11.90 -23.76 9.32
CA TRP A 459 -10.70 -23.99 10.11
C TRP A 459 -9.53 -23.18 9.57
N PRO A 460 -8.66 -22.65 10.45
CA PRO A 460 -7.42 -22.03 10.01
C PRO A 460 -6.52 -23.00 9.25
N TYR A 461 -5.67 -22.45 8.40
CA TYR A 461 -4.61 -23.17 7.70
C TYR A 461 -3.79 -24.02 8.68
N LEU A 462 -3.59 -25.29 8.33
CA LEU A 462 -2.89 -26.32 9.12
C LEU A 462 -3.64 -26.85 10.36
N MET A 463 -4.89 -26.42 10.62
CA MET A 463 -5.71 -26.96 11.72
C MET A 463 -6.71 -28.04 11.28
N ASP A 464 -6.92 -28.19 9.98
CA ASP A 464 -7.78 -29.20 9.35
C ASP A 464 -7.21 -29.60 7.97
N PRO A 465 -7.41 -30.84 7.49
CA PRO A 465 -7.03 -31.26 6.14
C PRO A 465 -7.75 -30.50 5.01
N ASP A 466 -8.95 -29.97 5.25
CA ASP A 466 -9.68 -29.10 4.32
C ASP A 466 -10.03 -27.75 4.99
N PRO A 467 -9.03 -26.88 5.20
CA PRO A 467 -9.23 -25.62 5.92
C PRO A 467 -10.07 -24.64 5.10
N ALA A 468 -10.45 -23.54 5.74
CA ALA A 468 -11.10 -22.40 5.13
C ALA A 468 -12.44 -22.72 4.42
N TYR A 469 -13.25 -23.64 4.97
CA TYR A 469 -14.55 -23.95 4.38
C TYR A 469 -15.48 -22.74 4.39
N LEU A 470 -15.95 -22.37 3.20
CA LEU A 470 -16.84 -21.24 2.97
C LEU A 470 -18.12 -21.75 2.28
N TYR A 471 -19.24 -21.55 2.95
CA TYR A 471 -20.56 -21.54 2.32
C TYR A 471 -20.78 -20.20 1.61
N THR A 472 -21.88 -20.09 0.87
CA THR A 472 -22.39 -18.81 0.36
C THR A 472 -23.79 -18.59 0.92
N LEU A 473 -24.02 -17.45 1.58
CA LEU A 473 -25.36 -16.97 1.89
C LEU A 473 -25.83 -16.10 0.73
N GLU A 474 -26.84 -16.58 0.00
CA GLU A 474 -27.51 -15.87 -1.09
C GLU A 474 -28.82 -15.29 -0.57
N ALA A 475 -28.90 -13.96 -0.53
CA ALA A 475 -30.12 -13.24 -0.19
C ALA A 475 -30.75 -12.67 -1.47
N THR A 476 -32.06 -12.87 -1.64
CA THR A 476 -32.83 -12.43 -2.81
C THR A 476 -34.10 -11.69 -2.37
N ILE A 477 -34.27 -10.43 -2.81
CA ILE A 477 -35.53 -9.68 -2.63
C ILE A 477 -36.52 -10.08 -3.72
N GLU A 478 -37.69 -10.59 -3.37
CA GLU A 478 -38.67 -11.09 -4.36
C GLU A 478 -39.19 -10.01 -5.31
N ASP A 479 -39.49 -8.81 -4.82
CA ASP A 479 -40.13 -7.77 -5.65
C ASP A 479 -39.15 -7.12 -6.64
N SER A 480 -37.95 -6.76 -6.17
CA SER A 480 -36.93 -6.09 -6.99
C SER A 480 -36.01 -7.06 -7.71
N GLN A 481 -36.06 -8.34 -7.36
CA GLN A 481 -35.14 -9.38 -7.83
C GLN A 481 -33.67 -9.05 -7.51
N ASP A 482 -33.42 -8.23 -6.48
CA ASP A 482 -32.04 -7.97 -6.05
C ASP A 482 -31.44 -9.20 -5.40
N VAL A 483 -30.25 -9.61 -5.86
CA VAL A 483 -29.51 -10.77 -5.36
C VAL A 483 -28.13 -10.34 -4.86
N TYR A 484 -27.81 -10.73 -3.63
CA TYR A 484 -26.48 -10.56 -3.06
C TYR A 484 -25.96 -11.88 -2.46
N ARG A 485 -24.69 -12.19 -2.73
CA ARG A 485 -24.04 -13.44 -2.33
C ARG A 485 -22.82 -13.14 -1.45
N LEU A 486 -22.90 -13.55 -0.19
CA LEU A 486 -21.87 -13.32 0.83
C LEU A 486 -21.21 -14.66 1.22
N PRO A 487 -19.89 -14.81 1.09
CA PRO A 487 -19.18 -15.98 1.64
C PRO A 487 -19.30 -16.05 3.16
N VAL A 488 -19.50 -17.26 3.72
CA VAL A 488 -19.69 -17.49 5.15
C VAL A 488 -18.86 -18.68 5.62
N GLY A 489 -17.94 -18.45 6.55
CA GLY A 489 -17.24 -19.53 7.25
C GLY A 489 -17.89 -19.81 8.60
N ILE A 490 -18.43 -21.02 8.79
CA ILE A 490 -19.05 -21.40 10.07
C ILE A 490 -17.94 -21.75 11.05
N ARG A 491 -17.73 -20.90 12.07
CA ARG A 491 -16.76 -21.15 13.13
C ARG A 491 -17.21 -20.54 14.45
N LYS A 492 -16.90 -21.21 15.55
CA LYS A 492 -17.15 -20.73 16.90
C LYS A 492 -15.85 -20.22 17.53
N LEU A 493 -15.87 -18.99 18.04
CA LEU A 493 -14.78 -18.43 18.84
C LEU A 493 -15.23 -18.38 20.30
N GLU A 494 -14.39 -18.89 21.19
CA GLU A 494 -14.58 -18.81 22.64
C GLU A 494 -13.24 -18.48 23.29
N TRP A 495 -13.25 -17.70 24.36
CA TRP A 495 -12.05 -17.33 25.08
C TRP A 495 -12.28 -17.40 26.58
N ASN A 496 -11.19 -17.57 27.30
CA ASN A 496 -11.16 -17.56 28.75
C ASN A 496 -9.85 -16.93 29.23
N ASN A 497 -9.59 -17.01 30.52
CA ASN A 497 -8.39 -16.43 31.11
C ASN A 497 -7.09 -17.06 30.59
N ASP A 498 -7.10 -18.26 30.03
CA ASP A 498 -5.90 -18.98 29.59
C ASP A 498 -5.71 -18.92 28.07
N THR A 499 -6.77 -18.99 27.27
CA THR A 499 -6.62 -19.11 25.82
C THR A 499 -7.83 -18.62 25.04
N VAL A 500 -7.62 -18.44 23.74
CA VAL A 500 -8.67 -18.30 22.73
C VAL A 500 -8.78 -19.63 21.99
N THR A 501 -9.99 -20.08 21.72
CA THR A 501 -10.28 -21.32 21.01
C THR A 501 -11.08 -21.05 19.76
N ILE A 502 -10.82 -21.85 18.72
CA ILE A 502 -11.66 -21.93 17.53
C ILE A 502 -12.24 -23.34 17.42
N ASN A 503 -13.55 -23.44 17.29
CA ASN A 503 -14.28 -24.72 17.21
C ASN A 503 -13.87 -25.69 18.36
N GLY A 504 -13.67 -25.15 19.56
CA GLY A 504 -13.26 -25.89 20.76
C GLY A 504 -11.78 -26.27 20.85
N LYS A 505 -10.93 -25.92 19.87
CA LYS A 505 -9.48 -26.16 19.91
C LYS A 505 -8.71 -24.86 20.27
N PRO A 506 -7.75 -24.90 21.22
CA PRO A 506 -6.90 -23.75 21.54
C PRO A 506 -6.11 -23.24 20.33
N LEU A 507 -5.99 -21.92 20.24
CA LEU A 507 -5.19 -21.24 19.23
C LEU A 507 -3.74 -21.06 19.68
N TYR A 508 -2.84 -21.17 18.72
CA TYR A 508 -1.48 -20.63 18.81
C TYR A 508 -1.19 -19.88 17.50
N LEU A 509 -0.99 -18.58 17.59
CA LEU A 509 -0.76 -17.69 16.45
C LEU A 509 0.73 -17.67 16.11
N ARG A 510 1.05 -17.93 14.85
CA ARG A 510 2.40 -17.83 14.31
C ARG A 510 2.34 -17.02 13.02
N GLY A 511 3.02 -15.89 13.01
CA GLY A 511 2.77 -14.91 11.96
C GLY A 511 3.62 -13.67 12.06
N PHE A 512 3.05 -12.58 11.56
CA PHE A 512 3.75 -11.31 11.38
C PHE A 512 2.84 -10.12 11.73
N GLY A 513 3.44 -9.00 12.10
CA GLY A 513 2.91 -7.71 11.66
C GLY A 513 3.19 -7.55 10.15
N ARG A 514 2.32 -6.86 9.43
CA ARG A 514 2.46 -6.63 7.98
C ARG A 514 2.27 -5.14 7.68
N HIS A 515 2.50 -4.70 6.44
CA HIS A 515 2.01 -3.42 5.93
C HIS A 515 1.45 -3.58 4.51
N GLU A 516 0.52 -2.69 4.11
CA GLU A 516 0.24 -2.45 2.69
C GLU A 516 1.32 -1.49 2.17
N ASP A 517 2.49 -2.01 1.82
CA ASP A 517 3.62 -1.23 1.32
C ASP A 517 4.30 -1.95 0.14
N SER A 518 4.72 -1.18 -0.86
CA SER A 518 5.54 -1.69 -1.95
C SER A 518 6.14 -0.59 -2.80
N ASP A 519 7.22 -0.95 -3.50
CA ASP A 519 7.89 -0.07 -4.47
C ASP A 519 6.91 0.59 -5.45
N ILE A 520 7.10 1.90 -5.62
CA ILE A 520 6.41 2.80 -6.56
C ILE A 520 4.95 3.09 -6.22
N ARG A 521 4.15 2.07 -5.88
CA ARG A 521 2.71 2.25 -5.61
C ARG A 521 2.39 2.61 -4.16
N GLY A 522 3.38 2.53 -3.26
CA GLY A 522 3.19 2.78 -1.83
C GLY A 522 2.10 1.84 -1.27
N LYS A 523 1.05 2.43 -0.70
CA LYS A 523 -0.13 1.73 -0.16
C LYS A 523 -1.13 1.26 -1.22
N GLY A 524 -0.82 1.44 -2.51
CA GLY A 524 -1.69 1.05 -3.62
C GLY A 524 -1.98 -0.45 -3.69
N HIS A 525 -3.25 -0.81 -3.86
CA HIS A 525 -3.70 -2.20 -4.04
C HIS A 525 -3.08 -2.87 -5.29
N ASP A 526 -2.56 -4.11 -5.14
CA ASP A 526 -1.88 -4.89 -6.19
C ASP A 526 -2.08 -6.41 -6.05
N PHE A 527 -2.96 -7.00 -6.85
CA PHE A 527 -3.27 -8.44 -6.81
C PHE A 527 -2.03 -9.36 -6.95
N PRO A 528 -1.12 -9.16 -7.92
CA PRO A 528 0.13 -9.91 -7.98
C PRO A 528 0.91 -9.98 -6.66
N LEU A 529 1.05 -8.86 -5.96
CA LEU A 529 1.75 -8.81 -4.68
C LEU A 529 0.94 -9.50 -3.57
N ILE A 530 -0.37 -9.25 -3.49
CA ILE A 530 -1.25 -9.92 -2.53
C ILE A 530 -1.15 -11.45 -2.68
N VAL A 531 -1.27 -11.97 -3.89
CA VAL A 531 -1.15 -13.42 -4.16
C VAL A 531 0.25 -13.93 -3.80
N ARG A 532 1.30 -13.15 -4.07
CA ARG A 532 2.67 -13.51 -3.69
C ARG A 532 2.81 -13.60 -2.18
N ASP A 533 2.24 -12.66 -1.44
CA ASP A 533 2.33 -12.59 0.01
C ASP A 533 1.64 -13.79 0.65
N TYR A 534 0.43 -14.15 0.24
CA TYR A 534 -0.26 -15.35 0.75
C TYR A 534 0.51 -16.64 0.44
N ASN A 535 1.13 -16.74 -0.74
CA ASN A 535 1.99 -17.87 -1.06
C ASN A 535 3.22 -17.94 -0.12
N LEU A 536 3.81 -16.80 0.24
CA LEU A 536 4.94 -16.73 1.17
C LEU A 536 4.52 -17.04 2.61
N ILE A 537 3.40 -16.46 3.09
CA ILE A 537 2.81 -16.75 4.40
C ILE A 537 2.60 -18.27 4.57
N LYS A 538 1.98 -18.91 3.57
CA LYS A 538 1.76 -20.37 3.59
C LYS A 538 3.04 -21.17 3.45
N TRP A 539 4.01 -20.70 2.66
CA TRP A 539 5.33 -21.34 2.52
C TRP A 539 6.11 -21.35 3.85
N MET A 540 6.00 -20.28 4.64
CA MET A 540 6.59 -20.21 5.98
C MET A 540 5.82 -21.03 7.03
N GLY A 541 4.61 -21.49 6.71
CA GLY A 541 3.74 -22.20 7.65
C GLY A 541 3.03 -21.28 8.64
N ALA A 542 3.04 -19.96 8.41
CA ALA A 542 2.30 -18.99 9.21
C ALA A 542 0.79 -19.19 9.05
N ASN A 543 0.04 -18.98 10.14
CA ASN A 543 -1.41 -19.15 10.19
C ASN A 543 -2.14 -17.85 10.56
N ALA A 544 -1.42 -16.77 10.84
CA ALA A 544 -2.01 -15.49 11.22
C ALA A 544 -1.16 -14.30 10.76
N TYR A 545 -1.77 -13.12 10.70
CA TYR A 545 -1.06 -11.83 10.75
C TYR A 545 -1.95 -10.74 11.38
N ARG A 546 -1.33 -9.65 11.82
CA ARG A 546 -2.00 -8.44 12.29
C ARG A 546 -2.01 -7.37 11.21
N THR A 547 -3.12 -6.66 11.01
CA THR A 547 -3.23 -5.59 10.00
C THR A 547 -2.56 -4.29 10.48
N SER A 548 -1.26 -4.36 10.76
CA SER A 548 -0.48 -3.23 11.27
C SER A 548 -0.43 -2.10 10.23
N HIS A 549 -0.76 -0.84 10.54
CA HIS A 549 -1.49 -0.36 11.72
C HIS A 549 -2.76 0.33 11.27
N TYR A 550 -3.56 -0.38 10.48
CA TYR A 550 -4.78 0.10 9.84
C TYR A 550 -5.52 -1.07 9.15
N PRO A 551 -6.85 -0.99 9.01
CA PRO A 551 -7.60 -2.03 8.29
C PRO A 551 -7.12 -2.14 6.84
N TYR A 552 -6.79 -3.35 6.37
CA TYR A 552 -6.30 -3.59 5.00
C TYR A 552 -7.41 -3.61 3.96
N SER A 553 -7.08 -3.68 2.67
CA SER A 553 -8.07 -3.78 1.60
C SER A 553 -8.99 -5.00 1.76
N GLU A 554 -10.28 -4.83 1.42
CA GLU A 554 -11.30 -5.87 1.54
C GLU A 554 -10.95 -7.12 0.74
N GLU A 555 -10.21 -6.94 -0.36
CA GLU A 555 -9.67 -8.01 -1.20
C GLU A 555 -8.58 -8.81 -0.47
N ILE A 556 -7.71 -8.19 0.33
CA ILE A 556 -6.75 -8.91 1.17
C ILE A 556 -7.52 -9.74 2.20
N MET A 557 -8.54 -9.17 2.83
CA MET A 557 -9.39 -9.87 3.79
C MET A 557 -10.15 -11.05 3.14
N ASP A 558 -10.62 -10.91 1.89
CA ASP A 558 -11.20 -12.00 1.10
C ASP A 558 -10.20 -13.17 0.92
N PHE A 559 -8.91 -12.89 0.70
CA PHE A 559 -7.88 -13.92 0.65
C PHE A 559 -7.64 -14.57 2.00
N ALA A 560 -7.67 -13.82 3.11
CA ALA A 560 -7.56 -14.39 4.46
C ALA A 560 -8.66 -15.42 4.73
N ASP A 561 -9.90 -15.08 4.37
CA ASP A 561 -11.06 -15.97 4.51
C ASP A 561 -10.89 -17.26 3.69
N ARG A 562 -10.40 -17.16 2.44
CA ARG A 562 -10.26 -18.29 1.51
C ARG A 562 -9.04 -19.16 1.78
N GLU A 563 -7.97 -18.59 2.30
CA GLU A 563 -6.71 -19.29 2.57
C GLU A 563 -6.61 -19.81 4.01
N GLY A 564 -7.57 -19.44 4.88
CA GLY A 564 -7.59 -19.89 6.27
C GLY A 564 -6.57 -19.16 7.14
N ILE A 565 -6.22 -17.92 6.79
CA ILE A 565 -5.26 -17.13 7.56
C ILE A 565 -6.02 -16.28 8.57
N MET A 566 -5.70 -16.42 9.85
CA MET A 566 -6.35 -15.69 10.94
C MET A 566 -5.86 -14.24 11.01
N ILE A 567 -6.78 -13.32 11.28
CA ILE A 567 -6.50 -11.89 11.29
C ILE A 567 -6.77 -11.30 12.67
N ILE A 568 -5.78 -10.57 13.18
CA ILE A 568 -5.98 -9.54 14.20
C ILE A 568 -6.22 -8.24 13.43
N ASP A 569 -7.47 -7.80 13.37
CA ASP A 569 -7.88 -6.65 12.56
C ASP A 569 -7.82 -5.38 13.40
N GLU A 570 -6.97 -4.45 12.98
CA GLU A 570 -6.45 -3.35 13.79
C GLU A 570 -6.92 -1.99 13.28
N SER A 571 -7.35 -1.14 14.21
CA SER A 571 -7.71 0.25 13.93
C SER A 571 -6.48 1.08 13.51
N PRO A 572 -6.65 2.24 12.85
CA PRO A 572 -5.54 3.15 12.55
C PRO A 572 -4.91 3.88 13.75
N ALA A 573 -5.31 3.56 14.98
CA ALA A 573 -4.90 4.27 16.19
C ALA A 573 -3.53 3.83 16.70
N VAL A 574 -2.48 4.15 15.95
CA VAL A 574 -1.08 4.03 16.37
C VAL A 574 -0.65 5.25 17.20
N ASN A 575 0.07 5.01 18.29
CA ASN A 575 0.53 6.03 19.25
C ASN A 575 -0.60 6.93 19.79
N ALA A 576 -1.79 6.36 19.93
CA ALA A 576 -2.95 7.09 20.42
C ALA A 576 -2.69 7.71 21.80
N GLY A 577 -3.10 8.96 21.97
CA GLY A 577 -2.90 9.72 23.21
C GLY A 577 -1.60 10.53 23.26
N ILE A 578 -0.78 10.53 22.19
CA ILE A 578 0.47 11.32 22.16
C ILE A 578 0.25 12.85 22.32
N TYR A 579 -0.92 13.34 21.91
CA TYR A 579 -1.36 14.73 22.15
C TYR A 579 -2.46 14.82 23.22
N GLY A 580 -2.57 13.79 24.07
CA GLY A 580 -3.63 13.62 25.07
C GLY A 580 -4.88 12.90 24.54
N PHE A 581 -5.65 12.32 25.46
CA PHE A 581 -6.93 11.68 25.16
C PHE A 581 -8.06 12.71 25.20
N THR A 582 -8.45 13.21 24.02
CA THR A 582 -9.50 14.24 23.88
C THR A 582 -10.81 13.66 23.36
N ASP A 583 -11.93 14.36 23.60
CA ASP A 583 -13.24 13.98 23.03
C ASP A 583 -13.23 13.94 21.49
N GLY A 584 -12.44 14.82 20.85
CA GLY A 584 -12.28 14.85 19.40
C GLY A 584 -11.60 13.58 18.89
N THR A 585 -10.45 13.23 19.46
CA THR A 585 -9.72 12.00 19.11
C THR A 585 -10.55 10.75 19.44
N LEU A 586 -11.35 10.77 20.51
CA LEU A 586 -12.26 9.68 20.84
C LEU A 586 -13.36 9.51 19.79
N ALA A 587 -13.94 10.61 19.31
CA ALA A 587 -14.95 10.57 18.26
C ALA A 587 -14.39 10.00 16.95
N ALA A 588 -13.21 10.47 16.52
CA ALA A 588 -12.53 9.98 15.31
C ALA A 588 -12.16 8.49 15.42
N HIS A 589 -11.64 8.06 16.57
CA HIS A 589 -11.30 6.66 16.80
C HIS A 589 -12.54 5.76 16.84
N ARG A 590 -13.62 6.20 17.50
CA ARG A 590 -14.90 5.46 17.51
C ARG A 590 -15.48 5.34 16.11
N GLN A 591 -15.40 6.38 15.29
CA GLN A 591 -15.80 6.32 13.89
C GLN A 591 -14.99 5.26 13.14
N ALA A 592 -13.65 5.32 13.22
CA ALA A 592 -12.77 4.37 12.54
C ALA A 592 -13.05 2.91 12.95
N LEU A 593 -13.26 2.64 14.24
CA LEU A 593 -13.63 1.31 14.73
C LEU A 593 -15.03 0.88 14.27
N THR A 594 -15.98 1.80 14.22
CA THR A 594 -17.33 1.53 13.72
C THR A 594 -17.28 1.13 12.25
N GLU A 595 -16.54 1.88 11.42
CA GLU A 595 -16.39 1.62 9.99
C GLU A 595 -15.65 0.31 9.74
N LEU A 596 -14.57 0.05 10.48
CA LEU A 596 -13.84 -1.23 10.47
C LEU A 596 -14.77 -2.40 10.82
N TYR A 597 -15.55 -2.27 11.90
CA TYR A 597 -16.51 -3.30 12.30
C TYR A 597 -17.58 -3.53 11.24
N GLN A 598 -18.21 -2.47 10.74
CA GLN A 598 -19.28 -2.60 9.74
C GLN A 598 -18.78 -3.28 8.47
N ARG A 599 -17.53 -3.02 8.08
CA ARG A 599 -16.88 -3.63 6.92
C ARG A 599 -16.57 -5.12 7.14
N ASP A 600 -15.99 -5.49 8.28
CA ASP A 600 -15.38 -6.82 8.48
C ASP A 600 -16.09 -7.73 9.50
N LYS A 601 -17.26 -7.33 10.03
CA LYS A 601 -18.07 -8.15 10.95
C LYS A 601 -18.40 -9.55 10.44
N ASN A 602 -18.46 -9.78 9.13
CA ASN A 602 -18.81 -11.09 8.57
C ASN A 602 -17.60 -11.99 8.24
N ARG A 603 -16.37 -11.51 8.45
CA ARG A 603 -15.15 -12.24 8.10
C ARG A 603 -14.92 -13.41 9.07
N PRO A 604 -14.90 -14.67 8.61
CA PRO A 604 -14.50 -15.78 9.48
C PRO A 604 -13.03 -15.70 9.90
N SER A 605 -12.16 -15.13 9.05
CA SER A 605 -10.73 -14.97 9.32
C SER A 605 -10.42 -13.99 10.45
N VAL A 606 -11.27 -12.99 10.67
CA VAL A 606 -11.09 -12.05 11.79
C VAL A 606 -11.43 -12.75 13.10
N ILE A 607 -10.40 -12.96 13.92
CA ILE A 607 -10.50 -13.65 15.20
C ILE A 607 -10.45 -12.70 16.41
N MET A 608 -9.86 -11.52 16.24
CA MET A 608 -9.70 -10.51 17.29
C MET A 608 -9.68 -9.11 16.68
N TRP A 609 -10.13 -8.13 17.45
CA TRP A 609 -10.04 -6.71 17.11
C TRP A 609 -8.92 -6.05 17.92
N SER A 610 -8.01 -5.34 17.27
CA SER A 610 -6.98 -4.55 17.94
C SER A 610 -7.39 -3.08 17.99
N LEU A 611 -7.54 -2.54 19.21
CA LEU A 611 -8.02 -1.18 19.40
C LEU A 611 -6.96 -0.14 19.06
N ALA A 612 -5.68 -0.43 19.28
CA ALA A 612 -4.59 0.51 19.06
C ALA A 612 -3.22 -0.19 19.12
N ASN A 613 -2.21 0.48 18.54
CA ASN A 613 -0.81 0.11 18.64
C ASN A 613 -0.04 1.15 19.46
N GLU A 614 0.69 0.72 20.48
CA GLU A 614 1.65 1.53 21.26
C GLU A 614 1.07 2.86 21.77
N ALA A 615 -0.22 2.86 22.13
CA ALA A 615 -0.87 4.00 22.74
C ALA A 615 -0.23 4.36 24.10
N ASN A 616 -0.31 5.63 24.48
CA ASN A 616 0.20 6.14 25.76
C ASN A 616 -0.68 5.70 26.95
N THR A 617 -0.71 4.40 27.24
CA THR A 617 -1.66 3.80 28.19
C THR A 617 -1.33 4.03 29.66
N GLN A 618 -0.18 4.64 29.94
CA GLN A 618 0.22 5.13 31.26
C GLN A 618 -0.37 6.50 31.60
N ASP A 619 -0.87 7.24 30.60
CA ASP A 619 -1.33 8.62 30.78
C ASP A 619 -2.74 8.69 31.40
N GLU A 620 -3.03 9.79 32.10
CA GLU A 620 -4.33 10.01 32.76
C GLU A 620 -5.49 10.02 31.73
N GLY A 621 -6.57 9.29 32.02
CA GLY A 621 -7.77 9.22 31.18
C GLY A 621 -7.75 8.12 30.11
N ALA A 622 -6.62 7.43 29.91
CA ALA A 622 -6.50 6.32 28.96
C ALA A 622 -7.51 5.18 29.26
N ASP A 623 -7.69 4.83 30.53
CA ASP A 623 -8.59 3.77 30.98
C ASP A 623 -10.06 4.06 30.65
N ILE A 624 -10.51 5.31 30.86
CA ILE A 624 -11.86 5.77 30.54
C ILE A 624 -12.05 5.78 29.02
N TYR A 625 -11.05 6.27 28.29
CA TYR A 625 -11.06 6.35 26.83
C TYR A 625 -11.28 4.96 26.21
N PHE A 626 -10.42 3.99 26.52
CA PHE A 626 -10.49 2.65 25.91
C PHE A 626 -11.67 1.82 26.41
N ARG A 627 -12.14 2.02 27.65
CA ARG A 627 -13.38 1.38 28.14
C ARG A 627 -14.62 1.78 27.35
N SER A 628 -14.59 2.92 26.65
CA SER A 628 -15.72 3.40 25.84
C SER A 628 -15.76 2.83 24.41
N LEU A 629 -14.81 1.95 24.07
CA LEU A 629 -14.67 1.29 22.78
C LEU A 629 -14.94 -0.22 23.00
N ASP A 630 -16.13 -0.70 22.60
CA ASP A 630 -16.58 -2.09 22.82
C ASP A 630 -16.95 -2.75 21.48
N MET A 631 -16.65 -4.04 21.33
CA MET A 631 -16.87 -4.81 20.10
C MET A 631 -17.23 -6.28 20.41
N THR A 632 -17.77 -6.99 19.41
CA THR A 632 -18.40 -8.32 19.59
C THR A 632 -17.46 -9.53 19.56
N ARG A 633 -16.14 -9.33 19.38
CA ARG A 633 -15.10 -10.38 19.40
C ARG A 633 -14.00 -10.01 20.41
N PRO A 634 -13.07 -10.92 20.77
CA PRO A 634 -12.04 -10.58 21.75
C PRO A 634 -11.27 -9.33 21.36
N LEU A 635 -11.10 -8.45 22.34
CA LEU A 635 -10.35 -7.21 22.21
C LEU A 635 -8.89 -7.41 22.60
N THR A 636 -8.00 -6.81 21.84
CA THR A 636 -6.56 -6.72 22.15
C THR A 636 -6.02 -5.33 21.84
N MET A 637 -4.82 -5.05 22.31
CA MET A 637 -3.96 -3.93 21.91
C MET A 637 -2.52 -4.43 21.87
N ALA A 638 -1.64 -3.70 21.17
CA ALA A 638 -0.20 -3.95 21.20
C ALA A 638 0.48 -2.93 22.11
N PHE A 639 0.96 -3.36 23.28
CA PHE A 639 1.55 -2.47 24.29
C PHE A 639 3.07 -2.26 24.12
N SER A 640 3.50 -0.99 24.12
CA SER A 640 4.88 -0.58 24.37
C SER A 640 5.16 -0.29 25.86
N THR A 641 4.12 -0.08 26.67
CA THR A 641 4.20 0.09 28.13
C THR A 641 4.39 -1.24 28.85
N THR A 642 4.85 -1.21 30.11
CA THR A 642 5.09 -2.43 30.91
C THR A 642 3.87 -2.76 31.78
N PRO A 643 3.78 -3.99 32.34
CA PRO A 643 2.70 -4.34 33.27
C PRO A 643 2.60 -3.39 34.46
N GLU A 644 3.68 -2.77 34.91
CA GLU A 644 3.68 -1.89 36.08
C GLU A 644 3.03 -0.53 35.80
N THR A 645 3.23 0.00 34.59
CA THR A 645 2.82 1.37 34.24
C THR A 645 1.50 1.43 33.49
N ASP A 646 1.11 0.37 32.80
CA ASP A 646 -0.16 0.34 32.06
C ASP A 646 -1.39 0.47 32.98
N THR A 647 -2.38 1.22 32.50
CA THR A 647 -3.67 1.44 33.17
C THR A 647 -4.86 0.90 32.38
N THR A 648 -4.66 0.17 31.28
CA THR A 648 -5.74 -0.14 30.31
C THR A 648 -5.98 -1.63 30.08
N ALA A 649 -5.00 -2.50 30.29
CA ALA A 649 -5.09 -3.93 29.94
C ALA A 649 -6.23 -4.70 30.64
N GLN A 650 -6.82 -4.14 31.71
CA GLN A 650 -8.04 -4.70 32.31
C GLN A 650 -9.27 -4.69 31.39
N VAL A 651 -9.33 -3.81 30.38
CA VAL A 651 -10.46 -3.74 29.43
C VAL A 651 -10.37 -4.75 28.29
N LEU A 652 -9.21 -5.37 28.08
CA LEU A 652 -8.97 -6.29 26.95
C LEU A 652 -9.34 -7.73 27.27
N ASP A 653 -9.56 -8.57 26.27
CA ASP A 653 -9.71 -10.01 26.46
C ASP A 653 -8.35 -10.73 26.36
N VAL A 654 -7.47 -10.20 25.53
CA VAL A 654 -6.12 -10.71 25.26
C VAL A 654 -5.12 -9.56 25.36
N ILE A 655 -3.95 -9.81 25.95
CA ILE A 655 -2.89 -8.81 26.09
C ILE A 655 -1.83 -9.04 25.00
N GLY A 656 -1.67 -8.10 24.08
CA GLY A 656 -0.55 -8.04 23.15
C GLY A 656 0.53 -7.10 23.64
N PHE A 657 1.80 -7.46 23.50
CA PHE A 657 2.92 -6.58 23.85
C PHE A 657 4.03 -6.64 22.78
N ASN A 658 4.68 -5.51 22.56
CA ASN A 658 5.73 -5.31 21.56
C ASN A 658 7.09 -5.19 22.25
N ARG A 659 8.07 -6.06 21.96
CA ARG A 659 9.40 -5.93 22.56
C ARG A 659 10.53 -6.21 21.59
N TYR A 660 11.55 -5.38 21.71
CA TYR A 660 12.74 -5.34 20.86
C TYR A 660 14.00 -5.47 21.73
N ASN A 661 13.99 -6.45 22.64
CA ASN A 661 15.10 -6.72 23.57
C ASN A 661 16.36 -7.06 22.78
N SER A 662 17.51 -6.47 23.12
CA SER A 662 18.78 -6.51 22.36
C SER A 662 18.81 -5.70 21.06
N TRP A 663 17.72 -5.01 20.70
CA TRP A 663 17.70 -4.08 19.57
C TRP A 663 17.63 -2.63 20.06
N TYR A 664 16.47 -2.16 20.50
CA TYR A 664 16.29 -0.80 21.05
C TYR A 664 16.79 -0.68 22.49
N SER A 665 16.65 -1.73 23.29
CA SER A 665 17.28 -1.86 24.60
C SER A 665 18.46 -2.84 24.54
N ASP A 666 19.51 -2.58 25.32
CA ASP A 666 20.65 -3.49 25.49
C ASP A 666 21.24 -3.96 24.15
N THR A 667 21.37 -3.05 23.19
CA THR A 667 21.74 -3.33 21.80
C THR A 667 22.97 -4.24 21.68
N GLY A 668 22.82 -5.36 20.97
CA GLY A 668 23.89 -6.35 20.77
C GLY A 668 23.97 -7.44 21.84
N HIS A 669 23.23 -7.33 22.95
CA HIS A 669 23.23 -8.31 24.04
C HIS A 669 22.14 -9.38 23.88
N LEU A 670 22.30 -10.27 22.91
CA LEU A 670 21.33 -11.34 22.60
C LEU A 670 21.02 -12.26 23.80
N GLU A 671 21.90 -12.32 24.80
CA GLU A 671 21.72 -13.10 26.01
C GLU A 671 20.59 -12.61 26.94
N VAL A 672 20.12 -11.36 26.81
CA VAL A 672 19.06 -10.82 27.69
C VAL A 672 17.66 -11.25 27.27
N ILE A 673 17.46 -11.57 25.99
CA ILE A 673 16.16 -11.82 25.36
C ILE A 673 15.30 -12.81 26.18
N THR A 674 15.84 -13.98 26.49
CA THR A 674 15.07 -15.04 27.15
C THR A 674 14.61 -14.65 28.55
N TYR A 675 15.42 -13.85 29.26
CA TYR A 675 15.09 -13.40 30.61
C TYR A 675 14.02 -12.31 30.59
N ASP A 676 14.19 -11.29 29.75
CA ASP A 676 13.29 -10.14 29.71
C ASP A 676 11.89 -10.51 29.19
N VAL A 677 11.82 -11.29 28.10
CA VAL A 677 10.54 -11.77 27.54
C VAL A 677 9.77 -12.60 28.58
N ARG A 678 10.46 -13.49 29.31
CA ARG A 678 9.84 -14.29 30.38
C ARG A 678 9.27 -13.40 31.46
N ALA A 679 10.10 -12.51 32.01
CA ALA A 679 9.74 -11.65 33.13
C ALA A 679 8.50 -10.82 32.80
N GLU A 680 8.42 -10.30 31.57
CA GLU A 680 7.30 -9.50 31.15
C GLU A 680 6.02 -10.30 30.90
N ALA A 681 6.09 -11.43 30.19
CA ALA A 681 4.92 -12.28 29.95
C ALA A 681 4.30 -12.77 31.27
N GLU A 682 5.14 -13.18 32.23
CA GLU A 682 4.73 -13.54 33.58
C GLU A 682 4.16 -12.34 34.36
N GLY A 683 4.73 -11.14 34.16
CA GLY A 683 4.25 -9.89 34.75
C GLY A 683 2.82 -9.54 34.32
N TRP A 684 2.57 -9.55 33.01
CA TRP A 684 1.22 -9.36 32.44
C TRP A 684 0.24 -10.40 32.95
N ARG A 685 0.65 -11.67 32.91
CA ARG A 685 -0.16 -12.79 33.38
C ARG A 685 -0.53 -12.64 34.85
N LYS A 686 0.43 -12.31 35.71
CA LYS A 686 0.22 -12.15 37.16
C LYS A 686 -0.70 -10.99 37.49
N LYS A 687 -0.60 -9.87 36.76
CA LYS A 687 -1.41 -8.67 37.02
C LYS A 687 -2.86 -8.83 36.59
N HIS A 688 -3.11 -9.44 35.42
CA HIS A 688 -4.44 -9.44 34.80
C HIS A 688 -5.10 -10.83 34.67
N ASN A 689 -4.35 -11.92 34.82
CA ASN A 689 -4.82 -13.29 34.63
C ASN A 689 -5.54 -13.50 33.28
N LYS A 690 -4.89 -13.07 32.20
CA LYS A 690 -5.37 -13.14 30.81
C LYS A 690 -4.37 -13.88 29.92
N PRO A 691 -4.77 -14.35 28.73
CA PRO A 691 -3.83 -14.82 27.72
C PRO A 691 -2.98 -13.66 27.20
N VAL A 692 -1.75 -13.99 26.79
CA VAL A 692 -0.74 -13.03 26.35
C VAL A 692 -0.17 -13.47 24.99
N LEU A 693 0.12 -12.52 24.09
CA LEU A 693 0.89 -12.76 22.87
C LEU A 693 1.96 -11.69 22.64
N MET A 694 3.07 -12.07 22.02
CA MET A 694 4.02 -11.10 21.48
C MET A 694 3.53 -10.62 20.12
N THR A 695 3.15 -9.35 20.01
CA THR A 695 2.60 -8.74 18.78
C THR A 695 3.66 -8.19 17.85
N GLU A 696 4.85 -7.86 18.39
CA GLU A 696 6.02 -7.44 17.62
C GLU A 696 7.31 -7.86 18.34
N TYR A 697 8.27 -8.36 17.55
CA TYR A 697 9.68 -8.53 17.89
C TYR A 697 10.48 -8.69 16.60
N GLY A 698 11.68 -8.11 16.54
CA GLY A 698 12.51 -8.17 15.34
C GLY A 698 13.81 -7.40 15.49
N ALA A 699 14.63 -7.45 14.44
CA ALA A 699 15.88 -6.70 14.31
C ALA A 699 16.04 -6.29 12.85
N ASP A 700 16.30 -4.99 12.59
CA ASP A 700 16.55 -4.54 11.22
C ASP A 700 17.76 -5.26 10.64
N THR A 701 17.66 -5.60 9.36
CA THR A 701 18.64 -6.46 8.69
C THR A 701 18.88 -5.97 7.29
N MET A 702 20.14 -5.70 6.95
CA MET A 702 20.51 -5.28 5.61
C MET A 702 20.83 -6.51 4.77
N ALA A 703 19.97 -6.83 3.80
CA ALA A 703 20.17 -7.98 2.93
C ALA A 703 21.57 -7.99 2.28
N GLY A 704 22.29 -9.11 2.41
CA GLY A 704 23.67 -9.28 1.95
C GLY A 704 24.76 -8.80 2.92
N MET A 705 24.40 -8.20 4.06
CA MET A 705 25.35 -7.89 5.13
C MET A 705 25.59 -9.12 6.00
N HIS A 706 26.79 -9.69 5.91
CA HIS A 706 27.21 -10.85 6.71
C HIS A 706 28.40 -10.50 7.61
N THR A 707 28.37 -10.93 8.87
CA THR A 707 29.47 -10.75 9.82
C THR A 707 29.66 -11.97 10.72
N SER A 708 30.90 -12.23 11.16
CA SER A 708 31.21 -13.25 12.17
C SER A 708 32.24 -12.71 13.18
N PRO A 709 31.92 -12.60 14.48
CA PRO A 709 30.62 -12.91 15.10
C PRO A 709 29.49 -12.03 14.55
N GLU A 710 28.24 -12.42 14.84
CA GLU A 710 27.05 -11.67 14.48
C GLU A 710 27.12 -10.22 14.98
N TYR A 711 26.66 -9.28 14.16
CA TYR A 711 26.66 -7.85 14.45
C TYR A 711 25.31 -7.25 14.07
N VAL A 712 24.84 -6.25 14.82
CA VAL A 712 23.60 -5.50 14.53
C VAL A 712 23.55 -5.16 13.03
N TRP A 713 22.40 -5.37 12.37
CA TRP A 713 22.17 -5.30 10.91
C TRP A 713 22.60 -6.50 10.05
N SER A 714 23.43 -7.41 10.56
CA SER A 714 23.81 -8.61 9.80
C SER A 714 22.70 -9.66 9.79
N GLU A 715 22.64 -10.45 8.72
CA GLU A 715 21.69 -11.58 8.62
C GLU A 715 21.89 -12.58 9.77
N GLU A 716 23.14 -12.82 10.20
CA GLU A 716 23.42 -13.70 11.33
C GLU A 716 22.88 -13.18 12.67
N TYR A 717 22.83 -11.87 12.86
CA TYR A 717 22.26 -11.26 14.07
C TYR A 717 20.75 -11.47 14.13
N GLN A 718 20.04 -11.24 13.01
CA GLN A 718 18.61 -11.50 12.91
C GLN A 718 18.27 -12.96 13.23
N VAL A 719 19.03 -13.91 12.66
CA VAL A 719 18.83 -15.34 12.91
C VAL A 719 19.02 -15.67 14.39
N THR A 720 20.06 -15.14 15.03
CA THR A 720 20.34 -15.42 16.44
C THR A 720 19.33 -14.75 17.37
N PHE A 721 18.92 -13.52 17.06
CA PHE A 721 17.86 -12.78 17.74
C PHE A 721 16.53 -13.54 17.72
N LEU A 722 16.09 -13.98 16.54
CA LEU A 722 14.84 -14.75 16.40
C LEU A 722 14.96 -16.10 17.14
N SER A 723 16.11 -16.78 17.03
CA SER A 723 16.34 -18.06 17.72
C SER A 723 16.21 -17.94 19.24
N LYS A 724 16.70 -16.84 19.83
CA LYS A 724 16.57 -16.58 21.26
C LYS A 724 15.13 -16.30 21.70
N HIS A 725 14.34 -15.64 20.86
CA HIS A 725 12.91 -15.45 21.09
C HIS A 725 12.16 -16.78 21.01
N PHE A 726 12.42 -17.60 19.98
CA PHE A 726 11.80 -18.92 19.84
C PHE A 726 12.08 -19.83 21.03
N GLU A 727 13.30 -19.80 21.59
CA GLU A 727 13.66 -20.56 22.80
C GLU A 727 12.70 -20.27 23.96
N ILE A 728 12.46 -19.00 24.27
CA ILE A 728 11.56 -18.63 25.38
C ILE A 728 10.08 -18.81 25.04
N PHE A 729 9.66 -18.57 23.80
CA PHE A 729 8.28 -18.81 23.37
C PHE A 729 7.88 -20.29 23.47
N ASP A 730 8.81 -21.21 23.17
CA ASP A 730 8.59 -22.64 23.35
C ASP A 730 8.40 -23.06 24.81
N GLU A 731 9.02 -22.34 25.75
CA GLU A 731 8.80 -22.55 27.17
C GLU A 731 7.46 -21.96 27.61
N LEU A 732 7.18 -20.69 27.30
CA LEU A 732 5.94 -19.99 27.67
C LEU A 732 4.69 -20.66 27.08
N ARG A 733 4.76 -21.17 25.84
CA ARG A 733 3.65 -21.91 25.20
C ARG A 733 3.23 -23.13 26.00
N LYS A 734 4.16 -23.81 26.67
CA LYS A 734 3.85 -24.99 27.51
C LYS A 734 3.10 -24.61 28.79
N GLU A 735 3.16 -23.35 29.21
CA GLU A 735 2.43 -22.82 30.35
C GLU A 735 0.95 -22.53 30.02
N GLY A 736 0.57 -22.53 28.74
CA GLY A 736 -0.81 -22.53 28.27
C GLY A 736 -1.47 -21.15 28.11
N TYR A 737 -0.90 -20.08 28.69
CA TYR A 737 -1.41 -18.71 28.58
C TYR A 737 -0.74 -17.87 27.49
N PHE A 738 0.39 -18.33 26.94
CA PHE A 738 1.08 -17.64 25.84
C PHE A 738 0.58 -18.17 24.50
N ILE A 739 -0.20 -17.36 23.78
CA ILE A 739 -1.03 -17.81 22.67
C ILE A 739 -0.53 -17.36 21.29
N GLY A 740 0.61 -16.67 21.19
CA GLY A 740 1.15 -16.35 19.88
C GLY A 740 2.42 -15.53 19.82
N GLU A 741 3.03 -15.58 18.64
CA GLU A 741 4.27 -14.92 18.26
C GLU A 741 4.09 -14.28 16.86
N LEU A 742 4.19 -12.95 16.78
CA LEU A 742 4.10 -12.20 15.52
C LEU A 742 5.41 -11.43 15.30
N ILE A 743 6.17 -11.85 14.29
CA ILE A 743 7.45 -11.23 13.90
C ILE A 743 7.19 -9.84 13.33
N TRP A 744 8.00 -8.84 13.71
CA TRP A 744 8.10 -7.57 13.01
C TRP A 744 9.30 -7.60 12.06
N ASN A 745 9.11 -7.63 10.74
CA ASN A 745 7.87 -7.58 9.94
C ASN A 745 7.89 -8.73 8.89
N PHE A 746 6.77 -8.92 8.18
CA PHE A 746 6.69 -9.80 7.01
C PHE A 746 7.65 -9.40 5.87
N ALA A 747 7.79 -8.10 5.62
CA ALA A 747 8.69 -7.54 4.61
C ALA A 747 9.15 -6.14 5.02
N ASP A 748 10.30 -5.71 4.51
CA ASP A 748 10.77 -4.32 4.62
C ASP A 748 9.73 -3.36 3.99
N PHE A 749 9.57 -2.17 4.57
CA PHE A 749 8.56 -1.18 4.15
C PHE A 749 9.11 0.25 4.28
N ASN A 750 8.44 1.23 3.66
CA ASN A 750 8.94 2.61 3.64
C ASN A 750 8.54 3.40 4.90
N THR A 751 9.47 4.23 5.39
CA THR A 751 9.30 5.09 6.57
C THR A 751 9.59 6.56 6.25
N ALA A 752 9.26 7.44 7.18
CA ALA A 752 9.67 8.85 7.09
C ALA A 752 11.19 8.99 7.27
N GLN A 753 11.78 10.05 6.70
CA GLN A 753 13.15 10.44 6.99
C GLN A 753 13.24 11.19 8.33
N SER A 754 12.83 10.54 9.42
CA SER A 754 12.83 11.11 10.77
C SER A 754 13.61 10.22 11.74
N ASN A 755 13.94 10.79 12.91
CA ASN A 755 14.40 9.99 14.03
C ASN A 755 13.18 9.22 14.57
N CYS A 756 13.06 7.93 14.27
CA CYS A 756 12.21 7.02 15.03
C CYS A 756 12.83 6.78 16.40
#